data_AF-A6DGH3-F1
#
_entry.id   AF-A6DGH3-F1
#
_cell.length_a   1.000
_cell.length_b   1.000
_cell.length_c   1.000
_cell.angle_alpha   90.00
_cell.angle_beta   90.00
_cell.angle_gamma   90.00
#
_symmetry.space_group_name_H-M   'P 1'
#
loop_
_entity.id
_entity.type
_entity.pdbx_description
1 polymer ?
#
loop_
_entity_poly.entity_id
_entity_poly.type
_entity_poly.pdbx_seq_one_letter_code
_entity_poly.pdbx_strand_id
1 'polypeptide(L)'
;MLKKLLAFSLLSAALSAQESPDLYAQVKPLSPEETLKTIQVPKGYKLQVVASEPMITEPVDCVWDANGDMYVIEMKTYMQDADATGQFEKTSRVMKLTDTNGDGVMDKSSVFIDGLMLPRMILPLDDRILVCETNVVDIYSYRDTNGDGKADEKKIWYKGGKRGGNLEHQPSGLIWNVDNWIYMTKYGERFKMVDGKVEKSAYGYLNGQWGLHHDDDGNFAVGFSGAEKSFEYFQYPVVYGAAKFPDELEKDFNTVWPIDNIPDTQGGARRFREDNTLNHMTAACGHTVYRGELMPEFYGNYLVTEPVGRLIRMAKVDTSLGFKQMRNVYPNSEFIRSTDPNFRPVNLKTGPEGALYIVDMYRGIIQEGNWTKKGSYLRKVIDQYGMAKTIQHGRIYRLVPENYSAKSTRPEMLSKSSAEIIPLLGHKNGWVRSTARKQLILRNDKSIVAKLKAALQASQNTQEKIELLWTLEGLQALDPAYVNSLLKSSDGRFAAHALRASDPWLQAANPQIIAAYKDILQNSQSSPVLNQAFLSIKKYGQHHLSADFTKFTLAQKDHPEIKHHIAQWDREKEHYRKHREKMMALKGKGPVFEKMMKTGEKHYKSLCFACHGANGEGTPMAGTQTTLAPPLKGSARVLGKKDTLIKIALHGLAGPVDGKTYPGAMESLASHNDKYLSDVLTYLRNSWGNKAAPITDKDIKSIRKKNRARKTPWTLEELAKK
;
A
#
# COMPACT_ATOMS: atom_id res chain seq x y z
N MET A 1 -9.93 13.68 74.37
CA MET A 1 -10.55 13.52 73.03
C MET A 1 -9.56 12.86 72.09
N LEU A 2 -10.01 11.81 71.40
CA LEU A 2 -9.27 10.85 70.59
C LEU A 2 -8.36 11.48 69.52
N LYS A 3 -7.13 10.97 69.38
CA LYS A 3 -6.47 10.83 68.07
C LYS A 3 -5.93 9.42 67.94
N LYS A 4 -6.65 8.61 67.16
CA LYS A 4 -6.24 7.27 66.71
C LYS A 4 -5.06 7.41 65.76
N LEU A 5 -3.97 6.67 66.03
CA LEU A 5 -3.01 6.28 64.99
C LEU A 5 -3.70 5.23 64.10
N LEU A 6 -3.74 5.48 62.79
CA LEU A 6 -3.90 4.44 61.78
C LEU A 6 -2.61 4.42 60.95
N ALA A 7 -1.83 3.36 61.13
CA ALA A 7 -0.76 3.00 60.22
C ALA A 7 -1.41 2.45 58.95
N PHE A 8 -1.31 3.18 57.84
CA PHE A 8 -1.62 2.65 56.52
C PHE A 8 -0.39 1.93 56.01
N SER A 9 -0.43 0.59 56.06
CA SER A 9 0.48 -0.28 55.30
C SER A 9 0.18 -0.10 53.81
N LEU A 10 1.08 0.58 53.11
CA LEU A 10 1.14 0.54 51.64
C LEU A 10 1.61 -0.86 51.23
N LEU A 11 0.65 -1.78 51.08
CA LEU A 11 0.86 -2.99 50.28
C LEU A 11 0.93 -2.53 48.82
N SER A 12 2.15 -2.33 48.32
CA SER A 12 2.42 -2.28 46.89
C SER A 12 2.17 -3.69 46.33
N ALA A 13 0.93 -3.98 45.95
CA ALA A 13 0.62 -5.14 45.14
C ALA A 13 1.25 -4.91 43.75
N ALA A 14 2.40 -5.53 43.51
CA ALA A 14 2.87 -5.78 42.16
C ALA A 14 1.85 -6.72 41.49
N LEU A 15 0.87 -6.16 40.77
CA LEU A 15 0.02 -6.94 39.87
C LEU A 15 0.92 -7.47 38.75
N SER A 16 1.42 -8.69 38.87
CA SER A 16 1.81 -9.44 37.69
C SER A 16 0.54 -9.72 36.89
N ALA A 17 0.51 -9.34 35.61
CA ALA A 17 -0.55 -9.76 34.71
C ALA A 17 -0.45 -11.29 34.55
N GLN A 18 -1.23 -12.01 35.35
CA GLN A 18 -1.34 -13.46 35.28
C GLN A 18 -2.39 -13.78 34.20
N GLU A 19 -2.04 -14.67 33.27
CA GLU A 19 -2.94 -15.11 32.19
C GLU A 19 -4.22 -15.70 32.81
N SER A 20 -5.39 -15.34 32.25
CA SER A 20 -6.66 -15.97 32.66
C SER A 20 -6.89 -17.21 31.82
N PRO A 21 -6.95 -18.43 32.40
CA PRO A 21 -7.15 -19.66 31.64
C PRO A 21 -8.38 -19.64 30.73
N ASP A 22 -9.46 -18.97 31.15
CA ASP A 22 -10.71 -18.84 30.40
C ASP A 22 -10.59 -17.92 29.18
N LEU A 23 -9.79 -16.85 29.27
CA LEU A 23 -9.56 -15.94 28.14
C LEU A 23 -8.60 -16.56 27.13
N TYR A 24 -7.57 -17.28 27.60
CA TYR A 24 -6.66 -18.00 26.72
C TYR A 24 -7.37 -19.06 25.88
N ALA A 25 -8.38 -19.73 26.44
CA ALA A 25 -9.16 -20.73 25.72
C ALA A 25 -9.83 -20.19 24.45
N GLN A 26 -10.10 -18.87 24.38
CA GLN A 26 -10.76 -18.23 23.24
C GLN A 26 -9.83 -18.05 22.03
N VAL A 27 -8.50 -18.01 22.22
CA VAL A 27 -7.53 -17.74 21.14
C VAL A 27 -6.70 -18.95 20.73
N LYS A 28 -7.11 -20.16 21.13
CA LYS A 28 -6.41 -21.38 20.72
C LYS A 28 -6.45 -21.54 19.19
N PRO A 29 -5.36 -21.99 18.56
CA PRO A 29 -5.38 -22.32 17.14
C PRO A 29 -6.37 -23.47 16.92
N LEU A 30 -7.15 -23.36 15.86
CA LEU A 30 -8.04 -24.37 15.33
C LEU A 30 -7.38 -25.07 14.15
N SER A 31 -7.82 -26.28 13.78
CA SER A 31 -7.44 -26.88 12.49
C SER A 31 -8.00 -26.09 11.30
N PRO A 32 -7.47 -26.26 10.07
CA PRO A 32 -8.05 -25.64 8.88
C PRO A 32 -9.55 -25.93 8.72
N GLU A 33 -9.98 -27.17 8.97
CA GLU A 33 -11.38 -27.59 8.86
C GLU A 33 -12.28 -26.96 9.94
N GLU A 34 -11.75 -26.74 11.14
CA GLU A 34 -12.46 -26.05 12.21
C GLU A 34 -12.56 -24.55 11.96
N THR A 35 -11.49 -23.90 11.48
CA THR A 35 -11.52 -22.47 11.13
C THR A 35 -12.48 -22.19 9.98
N LEU A 36 -12.62 -23.08 8.99
CA LEU A 36 -13.63 -22.88 7.94
C LEU A 36 -15.06 -22.74 8.50
N LYS A 37 -15.37 -23.38 9.63
CA LYS A 37 -16.69 -23.30 10.28
C LYS A 37 -16.91 -21.98 11.02
N THR A 38 -15.85 -21.24 11.33
CA THR A 38 -15.93 -19.95 12.02
C THR A 38 -16.05 -18.77 11.06
N ILE A 39 -15.72 -18.98 9.78
CA ILE A 39 -15.72 -17.93 8.75
C ILE A 39 -17.08 -17.85 8.07
N GLN A 40 -17.71 -16.68 8.17
CA GLN A 40 -18.91 -16.33 7.41
C GLN A 40 -18.49 -15.78 6.05
N VAL A 41 -19.10 -16.32 5.00
CA VAL A 41 -18.89 -15.94 3.59
C VAL A 41 -20.22 -15.49 2.96
N PRO A 42 -20.20 -14.81 1.81
CA PRO A 42 -21.43 -14.43 1.13
C PRO A 42 -22.28 -15.65 0.74
N LYS A 43 -23.60 -15.49 0.74
CA LYS A 43 -24.52 -16.54 0.29
C LYS A 43 -24.19 -16.99 -1.14
N GLY A 44 -24.16 -18.31 -1.36
CA GLY A 44 -23.86 -18.91 -2.66
C GLY A 44 -22.38 -19.16 -2.91
N TYR A 45 -21.54 -18.94 -1.89
CA TYR A 45 -20.09 -19.10 -1.95
C TYR A 45 -19.57 -19.95 -0.80
N LYS A 46 -18.42 -20.59 -1.03
CA LYS A 46 -17.66 -21.32 -0.01
C LYS A 46 -16.18 -21.01 -0.09
N LEU A 47 -15.47 -21.22 1.01
CA LEU A 47 -14.01 -21.25 1.04
C LEU A 47 -13.50 -22.67 0.85
N GLN A 48 -12.41 -22.80 0.10
CA GLN A 48 -11.61 -24.01 0.00
C GLN A 48 -10.19 -23.72 0.48
N VAL A 49 -9.61 -24.63 1.26
CA VAL A 49 -8.20 -24.56 1.65
C VAL A 49 -7.35 -24.88 0.42
N VAL A 50 -6.41 -24.00 0.12
CA VAL A 50 -5.45 -24.14 -0.99
C VAL A 50 -4.13 -24.69 -0.46
N ALA A 51 -3.65 -24.13 0.64
CA ALA A 51 -2.43 -24.54 1.33
C ALA A 51 -2.55 -24.18 2.82
N SER A 52 -1.97 -24.99 3.69
CA SER A 52 -1.94 -24.76 5.14
C SER A 52 -0.70 -25.39 5.78
N GLU A 53 -0.48 -25.19 7.08
CA GLU A 53 0.56 -25.90 7.82
C GLU A 53 0.45 -27.44 7.67
N PRO A 54 1.58 -28.19 7.57
CA PRO A 54 2.97 -27.74 7.63
C PRO A 54 3.56 -27.30 6.27
N MET A 55 2.78 -27.31 5.17
CA MET A 55 3.27 -26.93 3.84
C MET A 55 3.75 -25.47 3.81
N ILE A 56 2.98 -24.59 4.44
CA ILE A 56 3.30 -23.17 4.61
C ILE A 56 3.09 -22.71 6.05
N THR A 57 3.76 -21.63 6.44
CA THR A 57 3.70 -20.97 7.75
C THR A 57 3.96 -19.48 7.61
N GLU A 58 3.20 -18.64 8.30
CA GLU A 58 3.33 -17.17 8.35
C GLU A 58 3.29 -16.50 6.94
N PRO A 59 2.34 -16.87 6.04
CA PRO A 59 2.29 -16.31 4.71
C PRO A 59 1.81 -14.84 4.74
N VAL A 60 2.40 -14.00 3.90
CA VAL A 60 2.02 -12.57 3.82
C VAL A 60 1.68 -12.08 2.42
N ASP A 61 2.08 -12.82 1.39
CA ASP A 61 1.70 -12.55 0.00
C ASP A 61 1.82 -13.84 -0.83
N CYS A 62 1.04 -13.95 -1.90
CA CYS A 62 1.18 -15.00 -2.90
C CYS A 62 0.98 -14.46 -4.32
N VAL A 63 1.64 -15.10 -5.29
CA VAL A 63 1.59 -14.75 -6.72
C VAL A 63 1.77 -16.02 -7.56
N TRP A 64 1.40 -15.96 -8.84
CA TRP A 64 1.60 -17.07 -9.78
C TRP A 64 2.52 -16.67 -10.91
N ASP A 65 3.42 -17.56 -11.31
CA ASP A 65 4.13 -17.41 -12.59
C ASP A 65 3.21 -17.70 -13.79
N ALA A 66 3.74 -17.55 -15.00
CA ALA A 66 2.94 -17.72 -16.21
C ALA A 66 2.55 -19.18 -16.51
N ASN A 67 3.10 -20.15 -15.78
CA ASN A 67 2.69 -21.56 -15.85
C ASN A 67 1.65 -21.92 -14.79
N GLY A 68 1.39 -21.03 -13.83
CA GLY A 68 0.43 -21.25 -12.75
C GLY A 68 1.04 -21.86 -11.49
N ASP A 69 2.37 -21.90 -11.35
CA ASP A 69 2.97 -22.24 -10.05
C ASP A 69 2.83 -21.05 -9.09
N MET A 70 2.39 -21.34 -7.86
CA MET A 70 2.19 -20.32 -6.82
C MET A 70 3.50 -20.12 -6.04
N TYR A 71 3.89 -18.87 -5.83
CA TYR A 71 4.98 -18.49 -4.95
C TYR A 71 4.42 -17.76 -3.74
N VAL A 72 4.80 -18.20 -2.54
CA VAL A 72 4.29 -17.67 -1.27
C VAL A 72 5.44 -17.07 -0.48
N ILE A 73 5.32 -15.79 -0.11
CA ILE A 73 6.23 -15.15 0.83
C ILE A 73 5.84 -15.55 2.25
N GLU A 74 6.80 -16.01 3.04
CA GLU A 74 6.63 -16.31 4.46
C GLU A 74 7.50 -15.41 5.35
N MET A 75 6.90 -14.84 6.40
CA MET A 75 7.57 -13.99 7.39
C MET A 75 7.79 -14.73 8.72
N LYS A 76 8.60 -15.78 8.70
CA LYS A 76 8.80 -16.71 9.82
C LYS A 76 9.33 -16.12 11.13
N THR A 77 9.89 -14.91 11.09
CA THR A 77 10.46 -14.21 12.25
C THR A 77 9.54 -13.10 12.77
N TYR A 78 8.43 -12.80 12.10
CA TYR A 78 7.58 -11.69 12.48
C TYR A 78 6.86 -11.98 13.80
N MET A 79 7.13 -11.16 14.84
CA MET A 79 6.45 -11.18 16.14
C MET A 79 6.30 -12.58 16.75
N GLN A 80 7.37 -13.38 16.74
CA GLN A 80 7.36 -14.74 17.32
C GLN A 80 7.20 -14.73 18.84
N ASP A 81 7.38 -13.58 19.47
CA ASP A 81 6.94 -13.27 20.81
C ASP A 81 6.44 -11.81 20.87
N ALA A 82 5.89 -11.41 22.03
CA ALA A 82 5.37 -10.07 22.27
C ALA A 82 6.47 -8.98 22.34
N ASP A 83 7.75 -9.36 22.43
CA ASP A 83 8.90 -8.47 22.49
C ASP A 83 9.63 -8.37 21.13
N ALA A 84 9.11 -9.04 20.09
CA ALA A 84 9.67 -9.13 18.74
C ALA A 84 11.12 -9.66 18.70
N THR A 85 11.48 -10.59 19.59
CA THR A 85 12.83 -11.17 19.61
C THR A 85 13.16 -11.86 18.29
N GLY A 86 14.37 -11.66 17.79
CA GLY A 86 14.84 -12.30 16.55
C GLY A 86 14.14 -11.82 15.27
N GLN A 87 13.28 -10.79 15.31
CA GLN A 87 12.45 -10.38 14.17
C GLN A 87 13.24 -10.09 12.88
N PHE A 88 14.49 -9.64 12.98
CA PHE A 88 15.35 -9.32 11.85
C PHE A 88 16.35 -10.43 11.49
N GLU A 89 16.20 -11.63 12.06
CA GLU A 89 16.96 -12.79 11.61
C GLU A 89 16.58 -13.17 10.18
N LYS A 90 17.54 -13.75 9.47
CA LYS A 90 17.42 -14.10 8.06
C LYS A 90 17.01 -15.55 7.88
N THR A 91 15.79 -15.88 8.29
CA THR A 91 15.24 -17.25 8.24
C THR A 91 13.87 -17.31 7.57
N SER A 92 13.36 -16.17 7.10
CA SER A 92 12.16 -16.10 6.27
C SER A 92 12.48 -16.59 4.86
N ARG A 93 11.45 -17.01 4.12
CA ARG A 93 11.63 -17.72 2.84
C ARG A 93 10.52 -17.42 1.84
N VAL A 94 10.71 -17.89 0.61
CA VAL A 94 9.68 -17.98 -0.43
C VAL A 94 9.46 -19.45 -0.76
N MET A 95 8.23 -19.92 -0.66
CA MET A 95 7.83 -21.26 -1.07
C MET A 95 7.35 -21.24 -2.52
N LYS A 96 7.64 -22.30 -3.28
CA LYS A 96 7.01 -22.59 -4.57
C LYS A 96 6.05 -23.76 -4.37
N LEU A 97 4.80 -23.59 -4.76
CA LEU A 97 3.71 -24.55 -4.62
C LEU A 97 3.11 -24.84 -5.99
N THR A 98 2.73 -26.10 -6.20
CA THR A 98 2.13 -26.58 -7.44
C THR A 98 0.90 -27.42 -7.09
N ASP A 99 -0.20 -27.14 -7.77
CA ASP A 99 -1.35 -28.03 -7.88
C ASP A 99 -1.13 -28.88 -9.14
N THR A 100 -0.84 -30.16 -8.96
CA THR A 100 -0.53 -31.09 -10.05
C THR A 100 -1.78 -31.70 -10.68
N ASN A 101 -2.93 -31.61 -10.02
CA ASN A 101 -4.13 -32.35 -10.40
C ASN A 101 -5.33 -31.44 -10.77
N GLY A 102 -5.19 -30.14 -10.57
CA GLY A 102 -6.12 -29.07 -10.94
C GLY A 102 -7.28 -28.87 -9.97
N ASP A 103 -7.35 -29.57 -8.85
CA ASP A 103 -8.46 -29.45 -7.88
C ASP A 103 -8.40 -28.16 -7.05
N GLY A 104 -7.31 -27.40 -7.14
CA GLY A 104 -7.05 -26.15 -6.44
C GLY A 104 -6.42 -26.29 -5.06
N VAL A 105 -6.11 -27.50 -4.63
CA VAL A 105 -5.30 -27.78 -3.45
C VAL A 105 -3.86 -27.99 -3.91
N MET A 106 -2.92 -27.27 -3.32
CA MET A 106 -1.51 -27.46 -3.63
C MET A 106 -1.07 -28.82 -3.07
N ASP A 107 -0.40 -29.62 -3.89
CA ASP A 107 0.01 -30.99 -3.54
C ASP A 107 1.52 -31.24 -3.70
N LYS A 108 2.25 -30.28 -4.28
CA LYS A 108 3.71 -30.26 -4.35
C LYS A 108 4.26 -28.93 -3.86
N SER A 109 5.34 -28.96 -3.09
CA SER A 109 6.00 -27.77 -2.56
C SER A 109 7.53 -27.87 -2.51
N SER A 110 8.21 -26.73 -2.60
CA SER A 110 9.65 -26.59 -2.38
C SER A 110 9.98 -25.23 -1.78
N VAL A 111 11.08 -25.15 -1.02
CA VAL A 111 11.66 -23.86 -0.60
C VAL A 111 12.38 -23.27 -1.81
N PHE A 112 11.78 -22.26 -2.44
CA PHE A 112 12.34 -21.62 -3.63
C PHE A 112 13.50 -20.68 -3.29
N ILE A 113 13.33 -19.84 -2.27
CA ILE A 113 14.38 -18.94 -1.75
C ILE A 113 14.37 -19.04 -0.23
N ASP A 114 15.55 -19.20 0.38
CA ASP A 114 15.72 -19.21 1.83
C ASP A 114 16.64 -18.07 2.30
N GLY A 115 16.70 -17.83 3.61
CA GLY A 115 17.66 -16.92 4.20
C GLY A 115 17.33 -15.43 4.02
N LEU A 116 16.03 -15.09 3.95
CA LEU A 116 15.56 -13.71 3.75
C LEU A 116 15.20 -13.03 5.08
N MET A 117 15.40 -11.72 5.16
CA MET A 117 14.91 -10.86 6.25
C MET A 117 13.52 -10.33 5.90
N LEU A 118 12.47 -10.96 6.45
CA LEU A 118 11.08 -10.52 6.31
C LEU A 118 10.76 -10.02 4.87
N PRO A 119 10.87 -10.88 3.85
CA PRO A 119 10.51 -10.54 2.48
C PRO A 119 9.06 -10.09 2.41
N ARG A 120 8.75 -9.10 1.58
CA ARG A 120 7.42 -8.45 1.62
C ARG A 120 6.86 -7.96 0.29
N MET A 121 7.62 -8.10 -0.77
CA MET A 121 7.16 -7.81 -2.13
C MET A 121 7.68 -8.90 -3.04
N ILE A 122 6.79 -9.42 -3.88
CA ILE A 122 7.09 -10.46 -4.86
C ILE A 122 6.40 -10.14 -6.18
N LEU A 123 7.13 -10.31 -7.29
CA LEU A 123 6.59 -10.11 -8.63
C LEU A 123 7.22 -11.12 -9.59
N PRO A 124 6.44 -12.06 -10.14
CA PRO A 124 6.90 -12.91 -11.22
C PRO A 124 7.13 -12.06 -12.48
N LEU A 125 8.20 -12.33 -13.21
CA LEU A 125 8.46 -11.75 -14.51
C LEU A 125 8.16 -12.81 -15.57
N ASP A 126 9.20 -13.38 -16.14
CA ASP A 126 9.28 -14.54 -17.03
C ASP A 126 9.45 -15.81 -16.18
N ASP A 127 10.56 -16.53 -16.33
CA ASP A 127 10.98 -17.61 -15.42
C ASP A 127 11.73 -17.07 -14.18
N ARG A 128 11.71 -15.75 -13.99
CA ARG A 128 12.30 -15.06 -12.84
C ARG A 128 11.24 -14.56 -11.87
N ILE A 129 11.62 -14.50 -10.60
CA ILE A 129 10.84 -13.88 -9.52
C ILE A 129 11.62 -12.72 -8.93
N LEU A 130 11.01 -11.54 -8.83
CA LEU A 130 11.56 -10.41 -8.08
C LEU A 130 11.14 -10.51 -6.62
N VAL A 131 12.06 -10.25 -5.70
CA VAL A 131 11.80 -10.17 -4.25
C VAL A 131 12.50 -8.95 -3.65
N CYS A 132 11.80 -8.28 -2.74
CA CYS A 132 12.38 -7.23 -1.89
C CYS A 132 12.21 -7.57 -0.41
N GLU A 133 13.32 -7.45 0.33
CA GLU A 133 13.39 -7.66 1.78
C GLU A 133 13.00 -6.39 2.55
N THR A 134 12.69 -6.59 3.82
CA THR A 134 12.52 -5.51 4.79
C THR A 134 13.81 -4.69 4.98
N ASN A 135 13.68 -3.43 5.37
CA ASN A 135 14.72 -2.44 5.66
C ASN A 135 15.56 -1.96 4.46
N VAL A 136 15.30 -2.47 3.25
CA VAL A 136 15.98 -2.10 2.01
C VAL A 136 14.98 -1.77 0.89
N VAL A 137 15.50 -1.17 -0.17
CA VAL A 137 14.79 -1.01 -1.47
C VAL A 137 15.60 -1.67 -2.58
N ASP A 138 16.55 -2.53 -2.23
CA ASP A 138 17.22 -3.40 -3.19
C ASP A 138 16.26 -4.51 -3.58
N ILE A 139 16.03 -4.65 -4.89
CA ILE A 139 15.18 -5.68 -5.47
C ILE A 139 16.10 -6.69 -6.15
N TYR A 140 15.94 -7.97 -5.81
CA TYR A 140 16.70 -9.06 -6.40
C TYR A 140 15.79 -9.89 -7.32
N SER A 141 16.33 -10.31 -8.46
CA SER A 141 15.77 -11.33 -9.32
C SER A 141 16.35 -12.68 -8.94
N TYR A 142 15.48 -13.68 -8.81
CA TYR A 142 15.79 -15.07 -8.56
C TYR A 142 15.29 -15.92 -9.72
N ARG A 143 16.01 -16.97 -10.08
CA ARG A 143 15.66 -17.91 -11.15
C ARG A 143 16.09 -19.31 -10.75
N ASP A 144 15.28 -20.29 -11.13
CA ASP A 144 15.60 -21.72 -11.11
C ASP A 144 16.03 -22.10 -12.53
N THR A 145 17.32 -22.39 -12.73
CA THR A 145 17.86 -22.70 -14.06
C THR A 145 17.90 -24.19 -14.38
N ASN A 146 17.70 -25.05 -13.39
CA ASN A 146 17.79 -26.50 -13.53
C ASN A 146 16.43 -27.24 -13.37
N GLY A 147 15.38 -26.53 -12.97
CA GLY A 147 14.02 -27.04 -12.81
C GLY A 147 13.77 -27.84 -11.53
N ASP A 148 14.65 -27.77 -10.53
CA ASP A 148 14.52 -28.52 -9.27
C ASP A 148 13.55 -27.87 -8.25
N GLY A 149 12.99 -26.71 -8.60
CA GLY A 149 12.08 -25.95 -7.76
C GLY A 149 12.77 -25.04 -6.76
N LYS A 150 14.08 -24.79 -6.89
CA LYS A 150 14.87 -23.88 -6.05
C LYS A 150 15.59 -22.85 -6.90
N ALA A 151 15.66 -21.61 -6.40
CA ALA A 151 16.43 -20.59 -7.08
C ALA A 151 17.93 -20.85 -6.94
N ASP A 152 18.62 -21.01 -8.07
CA ASP A 152 20.08 -21.20 -8.16
C ASP A 152 20.81 -19.94 -8.69
N GLU A 153 20.07 -19.00 -9.28
CA GLU A 153 20.59 -17.70 -9.72
C GLU A 153 19.96 -16.57 -8.91
N LYS A 154 20.81 -15.68 -8.37
CA LYS A 154 20.40 -14.41 -7.72
C LYS A 154 21.13 -13.23 -8.36
N LYS A 155 20.38 -12.25 -8.87
CA LYS A 155 20.91 -11.03 -9.47
C LYS A 155 20.26 -9.80 -8.87
N ILE A 156 21.03 -8.73 -8.64
CA ILE A 156 20.44 -7.45 -8.28
C ILE A 156 19.69 -6.90 -9.50
N TRP A 157 18.39 -6.69 -9.36
CA TRP A 157 17.53 -6.13 -10.41
C TRP A 157 17.46 -4.60 -10.29
N TYR A 158 17.34 -4.11 -9.06
CA TYR A 158 17.41 -2.68 -8.76
C TYR A 158 18.17 -2.44 -7.45
N LYS A 159 19.05 -1.43 -7.44
CA LYS A 159 19.83 -1.02 -6.27
C LYS A 159 19.25 0.27 -5.68
N GLY A 160 18.37 0.13 -4.69
CA GLY A 160 17.69 1.24 -4.02
C GLY A 160 18.29 1.64 -2.66
N GLY A 161 19.09 0.76 -2.03
CA GLY A 161 19.78 1.02 -0.77
C GLY A 161 18.92 0.83 0.49
N LYS A 162 19.41 1.35 1.63
CA LYS A 162 18.78 1.21 2.94
C LYS A 162 17.54 2.10 3.08
N ARG A 163 16.52 1.61 3.79
CA ARG A 163 15.28 2.36 4.14
C ARG A 163 15.10 2.50 5.65
N GLY A 164 15.05 1.39 6.39
CA GLY A 164 14.78 1.34 7.84
C GLY A 164 13.38 1.85 8.27
N GLY A 165 13.12 1.84 9.58
CA GLY A 165 11.89 2.34 10.22
C GLY A 165 10.85 1.25 10.53
N ASN A 166 9.73 1.64 11.12
CA ASN A 166 8.61 0.74 11.43
C ASN A 166 8.20 -0.11 10.22
N LEU A 167 8.09 -1.43 10.41
CA LEU A 167 7.75 -2.41 9.36
C LEU A 167 6.43 -2.11 8.66
N GLU A 168 5.43 -1.69 9.43
CA GLU A 168 4.11 -1.32 8.91
C GLU A 168 4.18 -0.11 7.98
N HIS A 169 5.22 0.73 8.10
CA HIS A 169 5.43 1.92 7.28
C HIS A 169 6.49 1.78 6.20
N GLN A 170 6.97 0.57 5.90
CA GLN A 170 7.93 0.37 4.83
C GLN A 170 7.25 0.17 3.45
N PRO A 171 7.95 0.37 2.31
CA PRO A 171 7.39 0.21 0.95
C PRO A 171 6.82 -1.17 0.62
N SER A 172 5.56 -1.28 0.24
CA SER A 172 4.92 -2.53 -0.21
C SER A 172 4.52 -2.45 -1.69
N GLY A 173 4.02 -3.54 -2.26
CA GLY A 173 3.57 -3.60 -3.65
C GLY A 173 4.54 -4.39 -4.52
N LEU A 174 5.21 -3.71 -5.46
CA LEU A 174 5.86 -4.30 -6.63
C LEU A 174 4.82 -4.78 -7.67
N ILE A 175 3.93 -3.86 -8.04
CA ILE A 175 2.79 -4.12 -8.91
C ILE A 175 3.06 -3.61 -10.32
N TRP A 176 3.02 -4.51 -11.31
CA TRP A 176 3.08 -4.18 -12.74
C TRP A 176 1.72 -3.69 -13.21
N ASN A 177 1.60 -2.38 -13.42
CA ASN A 177 0.33 -1.73 -13.77
C ASN A 177 0.08 -1.76 -15.30
N VAL A 178 -1.12 -1.35 -15.71
CA VAL A 178 -1.56 -1.33 -17.13
C VAL A 178 -0.65 -0.50 -18.03
N ASP A 179 -0.03 0.54 -17.49
CA ASP A 179 0.87 1.46 -18.20
C ASP A 179 2.32 0.92 -18.33
N ASN A 180 2.51 -0.37 -18.05
CA ASN A 180 3.79 -1.09 -18.05
C ASN A 180 4.82 -0.58 -17.03
N TRP A 181 4.42 0.32 -16.14
CA TRP A 181 5.24 0.73 -15.01
C TRP A 181 4.95 -0.16 -13.79
N ILE A 182 6.00 -0.43 -13.02
CA ILE A 182 5.99 -1.18 -11.77
C ILE A 182 6.05 -0.18 -10.61
N TYR A 183 5.13 -0.31 -9.67
CA TYR A 183 4.90 0.65 -8.59
C TYR A 183 5.10 0.04 -7.21
N MET A 184 5.51 0.91 -6.28
CA MET A 184 5.66 0.63 -4.85
C MET A 184 4.99 1.73 -4.03
N THR A 185 4.43 1.37 -2.89
CA THR A 185 3.97 2.36 -1.89
C THR A 185 5.17 2.97 -1.17
N LYS A 186 5.00 4.17 -0.62
CA LYS A 186 6.02 4.91 0.16
C LYS A 186 7.38 5.02 -0.53
N TYR A 187 7.38 4.99 -1.86
CA TYR A 187 8.54 5.18 -2.72
C TYR A 187 8.19 6.14 -3.86
N GLY A 188 9.15 6.97 -4.26
CA GLY A 188 8.91 8.10 -5.17
C GLY A 188 9.16 7.80 -6.65
N GLU A 189 9.68 6.60 -6.93
CA GLU A 189 10.09 6.15 -8.25
C GLU A 189 9.24 4.95 -8.67
N ARG A 190 9.04 4.83 -9.97
CA ARG A 190 8.42 3.69 -10.65
C ARG A 190 9.42 3.11 -11.65
N PHE A 191 9.25 1.84 -12.00
CA PHE A 191 10.19 1.11 -12.85
C PHE A 191 9.54 0.61 -14.12
N LYS A 192 10.28 0.45 -15.21
CA LYS A 192 9.76 -0.13 -16.45
C LYS A 192 10.82 -1.03 -17.07
N MET A 193 10.40 -2.14 -17.66
CA MET A 193 11.28 -2.99 -18.47
C MET A 193 11.32 -2.48 -19.90
N VAL A 194 12.51 -2.16 -20.40
CA VAL A 194 12.75 -1.70 -21.78
C VAL A 194 13.97 -2.45 -22.32
N ASP A 195 13.78 -3.26 -23.36
CA ASP A 195 14.84 -4.07 -24.00
C ASP A 195 15.71 -4.84 -22.99
N GLY A 196 15.04 -5.51 -22.04
CA GLY A 196 15.69 -6.31 -20.99
C GLY A 196 16.34 -5.50 -19.85
N LYS A 197 16.27 -4.16 -19.89
CA LYS A 197 16.84 -3.26 -18.88
C LYS A 197 15.74 -2.61 -18.03
N VAL A 198 16.11 -2.30 -16.80
CA VAL A 198 15.23 -1.58 -15.86
C VAL A 198 15.46 -0.08 -16.02
N GLU A 199 14.43 0.62 -16.48
CA GLU A 199 14.35 2.06 -16.43
C GLU A 199 13.61 2.52 -15.18
N LYS A 200 13.91 3.75 -14.73
CA LYS A 200 13.20 4.35 -13.60
C LYS A 200 12.79 5.78 -13.89
N SER A 201 11.65 6.17 -13.33
CA SER A 201 11.16 7.54 -13.39
C SER A 201 10.57 7.94 -12.05
N ALA A 202 10.78 9.19 -11.65
CA ALA A 202 9.98 9.79 -10.59
C ALA A 202 8.54 9.97 -11.08
N TYR A 203 7.55 9.79 -10.20
CA TYR A 203 6.15 10.03 -10.56
C TYR A 203 5.34 10.75 -9.47
N GLY A 204 5.78 10.66 -8.22
CA GLY A 204 5.10 11.20 -7.06
C GLY A 204 5.33 10.30 -5.85
N TYR A 205 4.83 10.68 -4.68
CA TYR A 205 4.91 9.85 -3.48
C TYR A 205 3.52 9.27 -3.19
N LEU A 206 3.37 7.95 -3.31
CA LEU A 206 2.13 7.26 -2.96
C LEU A 206 2.18 6.82 -1.50
N ASN A 207 1.43 7.47 -0.63
CA ASN A 207 1.40 7.14 0.80
C ASN A 207 0.45 5.97 1.11
N GLY A 208 0.72 4.80 0.53
CA GLY A 208 0.01 3.55 0.80
C GLY A 208 0.65 2.75 1.93
N GLN A 209 -0.13 2.00 2.70
CA GLN A 209 0.36 1.10 3.75
C GLN A 209 -0.12 -0.32 3.52
N TRP A 210 0.83 -1.26 3.44
CA TRP A 210 0.66 -2.71 3.29
C TRP A 210 -0.45 -3.16 2.34
N GLY A 211 -0.22 -2.98 1.04
CA GLY A 211 -1.17 -3.34 0.00
C GLY A 211 -1.06 -2.39 -1.17
N LEU A 212 -1.12 -2.93 -2.38
CA LEU A 212 -1.19 -2.17 -3.61
C LEU A 212 -1.75 -3.10 -4.68
N HIS A 213 -2.77 -2.65 -5.40
CA HIS A 213 -3.28 -3.32 -6.58
C HIS A 213 -3.83 -2.26 -7.54
N HIS A 214 -4.35 -2.69 -8.68
CA HIS A 214 -4.99 -1.79 -9.64
C HIS A 214 -6.25 -2.41 -10.28
N ASP A 215 -7.14 -1.57 -10.78
CA ASP A 215 -8.26 -1.98 -11.64
C ASP A 215 -7.80 -2.14 -13.10
N ASP A 216 -8.72 -2.49 -14.01
CA ASP A 216 -8.41 -2.66 -15.43
C ASP A 216 -7.89 -1.40 -16.13
N ASP A 217 -8.18 -0.21 -15.57
CA ASP A 217 -7.75 1.08 -16.11
C ASP A 217 -6.46 1.57 -15.45
N GLY A 218 -5.91 0.81 -14.51
CA GLY A 218 -4.67 1.14 -13.81
C GLY A 218 -4.82 2.17 -12.71
N ASN A 219 -6.03 2.35 -12.19
CA ASN A 219 -6.31 3.11 -10.97
C ASN A 219 -6.02 2.22 -9.76
N PHE A 220 -5.36 2.78 -8.76
CA PHE A 220 -4.91 1.96 -7.63
C PHE A 220 -6.02 1.66 -6.63
N ALA A 221 -5.94 0.46 -6.05
CA ALA A 221 -6.53 0.11 -4.78
C ALA A 221 -5.42 0.19 -3.73
N VAL A 222 -5.54 1.15 -2.83
CA VAL A 222 -4.54 1.47 -1.81
C VAL A 222 -5.19 2.28 -0.69
N GLY A 223 -4.66 2.17 0.52
CA GLY A 223 -5.14 2.91 1.69
C GLY A 223 -4.01 3.34 2.62
N PHE A 224 -4.37 4.04 3.68
CA PHE A 224 -3.43 4.49 4.70
C PHE A 224 -3.93 4.14 6.09
N SER A 225 -3.70 2.88 6.49
CA SER A 225 -4.12 2.29 7.76
C SER A 225 -3.53 3.02 8.98
N GLY A 226 -2.32 3.58 8.88
CA GLY A 226 -1.76 4.42 9.95
C GLY A 226 -2.60 5.66 10.26
N ALA A 227 -3.41 6.15 9.31
CA ALA A 227 -4.42 7.19 9.54
C ALA A 227 -5.84 6.63 9.64
N GLU A 228 -5.97 5.31 9.81
CA GLU A 228 -7.23 4.57 9.90
C GLU A 228 -8.12 4.75 8.65
N LYS A 229 -7.48 4.81 7.47
CA LYS A 229 -8.17 4.98 6.18
C LYS A 229 -8.09 3.74 5.31
N SER A 230 -9.25 3.19 4.96
CA SER A 230 -9.39 2.01 4.11
C SER A 230 -8.94 2.23 2.67
N PHE A 231 -9.42 3.26 1.97
CA PHE A 231 -9.03 3.57 0.59
C PHE A 231 -8.71 5.05 0.39
N GLU A 232 -7.71 5.35 -0.43
CA GLU A 232 -7.37 6.69 -0.92
C GLU A 232 -6.82 6.60 -2.35
N TYR A 233 -6.92 7.68 -3.13
CA TYR A 233 -6.22 7.85 -4.42
C TYR A 233 -6.61 6.86 -5.54
N PHE A 234 -7.87 6.43 -5.58
CA PHE A 234 -8.40 5.48 -6.57
C PHE A 234 -9.11 6.12 -7.77
N GLN A 235 -9.18 7.45 -7.83
CA GLN A 235 -9.96 8.20 -8.84
C GLN A 235 -9.42 8.06 -10.26
N TYR A 236 -8.09 8.18 -10.42
CA TYR A 236 -7.39 8.11 -11.71
C TYR A 236 -5.95 7.61 -11.49
N PRO A 237 -5.20 7.24 -12.54
CA PRO A 237 -3.84 6.73 -12.38
C PRO A 237 -2.95 7.76 -11.66
N VAL A 238 -2.25 7.32 -10.62
CA VAL A 238 -1.55 8.23 -9.68
C VAL A 238 -0.45 9.09 -10.31
N VAL A 239 0.04 8.72 -11.50
CA VAL A 239 1.01 9.53 -12.26
C VAL A 239 0.50 10.94 -12.55
N TYR A 240 -0.82 11.10 -12.71
CA TYR A 240 -1.49 12.38 -12.94
C TYR A 240 -1.78 13.16 -11.65
N GLY A 241 -1.64 12.51 -10.49
CA GLY A 241 -1.82 13.12 -9.17
C GLY A 241 -2.52 12.21 -8.17
N ALA A 242 -2.52 12.65 -6.91
CA ALA A 242 -3.14 11.94 -5.80
C ALA A 242 -4.46 12.65 -5.44
N ALA A 243 -5.52 12.34 -6.20
CA ALA A 243 -6.83 12.96 -6.07
C ALA A 243 -7.61 12.54 -4.83
N LYS A 244 -8.40 13.50 -4.32
CA LYS A 244 -9.47 13.27 -3.35
C LYS A 244 -10.68 14.10 -3.71
N PHE A 245 -11.80 13.42 -3.90
CA PHE A 245 -13.06 14.03 -4.30
C PHE A 245 -14.01 14.07 -3.10
N PRO A 246 -14.96 15.02 -3.05
CA PRO A 246 -15.96 15.07 -1.99
C PRO A 246 -16.72 13.75 -1.93
N ASP A 247 -16.91 13.23 -0.71
CA ASP A 247 -17.69 12.01 -0.45
C ASP A 247 -17.31 10.81 -1.34
N GLU A 248 -16.02 10.69 -1.71
CA GLU A 248 -15.52 9.57 -2.53
C GLU A 248 -15.62 8.22 -1.81
N LEU A 249 -15.74 8.25 -0.49
CA LEU A 249 -16.20 7.14 0.34
C LEU A 249 -17.53 7.54 0.95
N GLU A 250 -18.48 6.62 1.03
CA GLU A 250 -19.75 6.89 1.71
C GLU A 250 -19.55 7.28 3.18
N LYS A 251 -20.55 7.95 3.75
CA LYS A 251 -20.56 8.28 5.17
C LYS A 251 -20.39 7.00 5.99
N ASP A 252 -19.49 7.04 6.98
CA ASP A 252 -19.19 5.91 7.87
C ASP A 252 -18.60 4.69 7.16
N PHE A 253 -18.03 4.85 5.96
CA PHE A 253 -17.37 3.76 5.22
C PHE A 253 -16.23 3.08 6.02
N ASN A 254 -15.59 3.77 6.97
CA ASN A 254 -14.56 3.14 7.81
C ASN A 254 -15.11 2.49 9.08
N THR A 255 -16.41 2.55 9.35
CA THR A 255 -17.06 1.80 10.42
C THR A 255 -17.19 0.33 10.01
N VAL A 256 -16.67 -0.58 10.84
CA VAL A 256 -16.58 -2.03 10.53
C VAL A 256 -17.46 -2.88 11.43
N TRP A 257 -17.85 -4.07 10.98
CA TRP A 257 -18.83 -4.94 11.65
C TRP A 257 -18.32 -6.38 11.84
N PRO A 258 -17.24 -6.58 12.63
CA PRO A 258 -16.73 -7.90 12.96
C PRO A 258 -17.73 -8.68 13.83
N ILE A 259 -17.50 -9.98 13.94
CA ILE A 259 -18.19 -10.87 14.90
C ILE A 259 -17.25 -11.37 16.01
N ASP A 260 -15.94 -11.22 15.82
CA ASP A 260 -14.93 -11.39 16.86
C ASP A 260 -14.97 -10.22 17.88
N ASN A 261 -14.68 -10.54 19.14
CA ASN A 261 -14.73 -9.60 20.26
C ASN A 261 -13.42 -9.55 21.07
N ILE A 262 -12.30 -10.02 20.52
CA ILE A 262 -10.99 -9.88 21.17
C ILE A 262 -10.53 -8.42 21.03
N PRO A 263 -10.25 -7.71 22.14
CA PRO A 263 -9.99 -6.27 22.11
C PRO A 263 -8.52 -5.93 21.80
N ASP A 264 -7.93 -6.51 20.74
CA ASP A 264 -6.50 -6.40 20.41
C ASP A 264 -6.19 -5.34 19.32
N THR A 265 -6.53 -4.08 19.56
CA THR A 265 -6.16 -2.99 18.63
C THR A 265 -5.15 -2.01 19.23
N GLN A 266 -4.22 -1.55 18.41
CA GLN A 266 -3.29 -0.47 18.75
C GLN A 266 -4.00 0.85 19.11
N GLY A 267 -5.23 1.05 18.61
CA GLY A 267 -6.03 2.23 18.90
C GLY A 267 -6.57 2.29 20.33
N GLY A 268 -6.48 1.20 21.09
CA GLY A 268 -6.94 1.08 22.47
C GLY A 268 -8.46 0.95 22.61
N ALA A 269 -8.94 0.96 23.86
CA ALA A 269 -10.34 0.70 24.22
C ALA A 269 -11.40 1.50 23.44
N ARG A 270 -11.06 2.74 23.01
CA ARG A 270 -11.96 3.62 22.22
C ARG A 270 -12.40 3.03 20.87
N ARG A 271 -11.65 2.05 20.36
CA ARG A 271 -11.89 1.43 19.06
C ARG A 271 -12.83 0.24 19.14
N PHE A 272 -13.41 -0.01 20.30
CA PHE A 272 -14.37 -1.07 20.50
C PHE A 272 -15.74 -0.50 20.84
N ARG A 273 -16.79 -1.27 20.53
CA ARG A 273 -18.12 -1.09 21.08
C ARG A 273 -18.17 -1.68 22.50
N GLU A 274 -19.33 -1.57 23.14
CA GLU A 274 -19.55 -2.14 24.49
C GLU A 274 -19.36 -3.66 24.55
N ASP A 275 -19.59 -4.35 23.43
CA ASP A 275 -19.41 -5.80 23.29
C ASP A 275 -17.99 -6.22 22.87
N ASN A 276 -17.01 -5.31 22.94
CA ASN A 276 -15.63 -5.46 22.47
C ASN A 276 -15.43 -5.66 20.96
N THR A 277 -16.47 -5.56 20.13
CA THR A 277 -16.30 -5.61 18.67
C THR A 277 -15.64 -4.35 18.14
N LEU A 278 -14.74 -4.49 17.15
CA LEU A 278 -14.04 -3.35 16.53
C LEU A 278 -15.04 -2.40 15.85
N ASN A 279 -14.98 -1.11 16.15
CA ASN A 279 -15.93 -0.10 15.66
C ASN A 279 -15.45 0.66 14.42
N HIS A 280 -14.17 0.55 14.07
CA HIS A 280 -13.57 1.31 12.98
C HIS A 280 -12.38 0.56 12.39
N MET A 281 -12.13 0.74 11.09
CA MET A 281 -10.95 0.22 10.38
C MET A 281 -9.66 0.71 11.07
N THR A 282 -8.71 -0.18 11.35
CA THR A 282 -7.44 0.17 12.05
C THR A 282 -6.18 -0.40 11.41
N ALA A 283 -6.30 -1.47 10.63
CA ALA A 283 -5.20 -2.18 9.99
C ALA A 283 -5.51 -2.57 8.53
N ALA A 284 -6.36 -1.79 7.84
CA ALA A 284 -6.63 -1.90 6.40
C ALA A 284 -5.39 -2.29 5.60
N CYS A 285 -5.39 -3.47 4.99
CA CYS A 285 -4.29 -3.97 4.19
C CYS A 285 -4.78 -4.87 3.06
N GLY A 286 -3.86 -5.43 2.27
CA GLY A 286 -4.20 -6.43 1.26
C GLY A 286 -5.12 -5.93 0.14
N HIS A 287 -5.11 -4.62 -0.15
CA HIS A 287 -6.00 -3.99 -1.14
C HIS A 287 -5.97 -4.73 -2.48
N THR A 288 -7.13 -5.03 -3.04
CA THR A 288 -7.29 -5.72 -4.32
C THR A 288 -8.49 -5.17 -5.08
N VAL A 289 -8.48 -5.29 -6.40
CA VAL A 289 -9.69 -5.17 -7.23
C VAL A 289 -9.96 -6.54 -7.80
N TYR A 290 -11.15 -7.08 -7.58
CA TYR A 290 -11.48 -8.41 -8.11
C TYR A 290 -11.68 -8.32 -9.63
N ARG A 291 -10.87 -9.09 -10.37
CA ARG A 291 -10.83 -9.10 -11.84
C ARG A 291 -11.00 -10.52 -12.41
N GLY A 292 -11.51 -11.44 -11.59
CA GLY A 292 -11.72 -12.83 -11.95
C GLY A 292 -13.05 -13.06 -12.65
N GLU A 293 -13.11 -14.03 -13.54
CA GLU A 293 -14.35 -14.35 -14.27
C GLU A 293 -15.30 -15.27 -13.49
N LEU A 294 -14.81 -15.93 -12.44
CA LEU A 294 -15.54 -16.97 -11.71
C LEU A 294 -16.72 -16.42 -10.88
N MET A 295 -16.70 -15.11 -10.60
CA MET A 295 -17.67 -14.42 -9.73
C MET A 295 -18.02 -13.07 -10.37
N PRO A 296 -18.66 -13.09 -11.55
CA PRO A 296 -18.83 -11.89 -12.38
C PRO A 296 -19.58 -10.74 -11.68
N GLU A 297 -20.41 -11.03 -10.68
CA GLU A 297 -21.10 -10.01 -9.87
C GLU A 297 -20.14 -9.20 -8.98
N PHE A 298 -18.94 -9.71 -8.70
CA PHE A 298 -17.91 -9.03 -7.92
C PHE A 298 -16.90 -8.31 -8.80
N TYR A 299 -16.95 -8.50 -10.13
CA TYR A 299 -15.97 -7.94 -11.06
C TYR A 299 -15.90 -6.42 -10.94
N GLY A 300 -14.70 -5.89 -10.76
CA GLY A 300 -14.44 -4.45 -10.59
C GLY A 300 -14.69 -3.91 -9.19
N ASN A 301 -15.20 -4.71 -8.25
CA ASN A 301 -15.31 -4.29 -6.86
C ASN A 301 -13.93 -4.24 -6.20
N TYR A 302 -13.76 -3.27 -5.32
CA TYR A 302 -12.55 -3.07 -4.54
C TYR A 302 -12.68 -3.83 -3.22
N LEU A 303 -11.61 -4.47 -2.78
CA LEU A 303 -11.56 -5.24 -1.54
C LEU A 303 -10.39 -4.80 -0.68
N VAL A 304 -10.57 -4.89 0.63
CA VAL A 304 -9.57 -4.57 1.64
C VAL A 304 -9.75 -5.52 2.82
N THR A 305 -8.65 -6.00 3.37
CA THR A 305 -8.65 -6.83 4.58
C THR A 305 -8.48 -5.95 5.81
N GLU A 306 -9.04 -6.41 6.93
CA GLU A 306 -8.86 -5.79 8.24
C GLU A 306 -8.56 -6.92 9.24
N PRO A 307 -7.27 -7.30 9.37
CA PRO A 307 -6.90 -8.47 10.15
C PRO A 307 -7.13 -8.28 11.66
N VAL A 308 -7.20 -7.05 12.17
CA VAL A 308 -7.60 -6.80 13.56
C VAL A 308 -9.08 -7.10 13.77
N GLY A 309 -9.92 -6.84 12.77
CA GLY A 309 -11.35 -7.17 12.82
C GLY A 309 -11.70 -8.59 12.34
N ARG A 310 -10.73 -9.41 11.94
CA ARG A 310 -10.94 -10.75 11.38
C ARG A 310 -11.91 -10.72 10.18
N LEU A 311 -11.83 -9.66 9.36
CA LEU A 311 -12.81 -9.37 8.32
C LEU A 311 -12.19 -8.91 7.00
N ILE A 312 -12.98 -9.02 5.93
CA ILE A 312 -12.70 -8.49 4.60
C ILE A 312 -13.90 -7.67 4.17
N ARG A 313 -13.64 -6.45 3.68
CA ARG A 313 -14.65 -5.57 3.11
C ARG A 313 -14.63 -5.62 1.60
N MET A 314 -15.81 -5.59 1.00
CA MET A 314 -16.00 -5.35 -0.43
C MET A 314 -16.71 -4.01 -0.63
N ALA A 315 -16.17 -3.21 -1.54
CA ALA A 315 -16.67 -1.92 -1.91
C ALA A 315 -17.06 -1.90 -3.39
N LYS A 316 -18.31 -1.53 -3.66
CA LYS A 316 -18.77 -1.26 -5.02
C LYS A 316 -18.41 0.16 -5.41
N VAL A 317 -18.01 0.33 -6.66
CA VAL A 317 -17.69 1.64 -7.24
C VAL A 317 -18.88 2.14 -8.05
N ASP A 318 -19.32 3.35 -7.72
CA ASP A 318 -20.30 4.12 -8.50
C ASP A 318 -19.57 5.27 -9.19
N THR A 319 -19.76 5.41 -10.51
CA THR A 319 -19.17 6.48 -11.32
C THR A 319 -20.20 7.49 -11.83
N SER A 320 -21.47 7.37 -11.42
CA SER A 320 -22.57 8.22 -11.90
C SER A 320 -22.39 9.71 -11.58
N LEU A 321 -21.56 10.04 -10.58
CA LEU A 321 -21.23 11.41 -10.18
C LEU A 321 -20.08 12.02 -11.01
N GLY A 322 -19.56 11.31 -12.02
CA GLY A 322 -18.40 11.72 -12.81
C GLY A 322 -17.05 11.49 -12.14
N PHE A 323 -17.07 10.84 -10.99
CA PHE A 323 -15.90 10.35 -10.27
C PHE A 323 -16.30 9.09 -9.50
N LYS A 324 -15.32 8.36 -8.98
CA LYS A 324 -15.57 7.12 -8.25
C LYS A 324 -16.01 7.43 -6.82
N GLN A 325 -17.17 6.92 -6.46
CA GLN A 325 -17.64 6.81 -5.08
C GLN A 325 -17.67 5.34 -4.67
N MET A 326 -17.14 5.04 -3.49
CA MET A 326 -17.15 3.68 -2.92
C MET A 326 -18.16 3.52 -1.82
N ARG A 327 -18.89 2.40 -1.86
CA ARG A 327 -19.90 2.01 -0.88
C ARG A 327 -19.68 0.57 -0.46
N ASN A 328 -19.83 0.27 0.83
CA ASN A 328 -19.79 -1.09 1.34
C ASN A 328 -20.94 -1.90 0.73
N VAL A 329 -20.62 -3.05 0.14
CA VAL A 329 -21.62 -3.95 -0.46
C VAL A 329 -22.52 -4.58 0.60
N TYR A 330 -22.05 -4.65 1.86
CA TYR A 330 -22.75 -5.30 2.97
C TYR A 330 -23.01 -4.29 4.11
N PRO A 331 -24.06 -3.46 4.02
CA PRO A 331 -24.40 -2.51 5.08
C PRO A 331 -24.54 -3.21 6.43
N ASN A 332 -23.95 -2.62 7.47
CA ASN A 332 -23.94 -3.15 8.84
C ASN A 332 -23.37 -4.59 8.97
N SER A 333 -22.60 -5.03 7.98
CA SER A 333 -21.91 -6.31 7.93
C SER A 333 -20.62 -6.16 7.12
N GLU A 334 -19.98 -7.29 6.81
CA GLU A 334 -18.77 -7.37 5.99
C GLU A 334 -18.90 -8.48 4.97
N PHE A 335 -18.07 -8.43 3.92
CA PHE A 335 -18.05 -9.43 2.86
C PHE A 335 -17.66 -10.82 3.40
N ILE A 336 -16.60 -10.86 4.22
CA ILE A 336 -16.18 -12.04 4.97
C ILE A 336 -15.84 -11.61 6.40
N ARG A 337 -16.20 -12.42 7.40
CA ARG A 337 -15.86 -12.18 8.81
C ARG A 337 -15.76 -13.49 9.57
N SER A 338 -14.92 -13.55 10.60
CA SER A 338 -14.71 -14.77 11.39
C SER A 338 -14.84 -14.53 12.89
N THR A 339 -15.27 -15.56 13.63
CA THR A 339 -15.17 -15.61 15.10
C THR A 339 -13.84 -16.21 15.59
N ASP A 340 -13.01 -16.75 14.70
CA ASP A 340 -11.68 -17.25 15.07
C ASP A 340 -10.71 -16.06 15.20
N PRO A 341 -10.18 -15.78 16.40
CA PRO A 341 -9.33 -14.62 16.62
C PRO A 341 -7.96 -14.74 15.95
N ASN A 342 -7.58 -15.93 15.49
CA ASN A 342 -6.34 -16.17 14.75
C ASN A 342 -6.52 -15.99 13.25
N PHE A 343 -7.74 -15.83 12.72
CA PHE A 343 -7.97 -15.51 11.30
C PHE A 343 -7.49 -14.07 11.00
N ARG A 344 -6.32 -13.94 10.38
CA ARG A 344 -5.63 -12.68 10.07
C ARG A 344 -5.40 -12.54 8.55
N PRO A 345 -6.44 -12.22 7.77
CA PRO A 345 -6.29 -11.97 6.34
C PRO A 345 -5.43 -10.73 6.10
N VAL A 346 -4.28 -10.90 5.44
CA VAL A 346 -3.29 -9.82 5.19
C VAL A 346 -3.12 -9.48 3.71
N ASN A 347 -3.61 -10.34 2.81
CA ASN A 347 -3.53 -10.12 1.38
C ASN A 347 -4.66 -10.81 0.62
N LEU A 348 -4.99 -10.29 -0.56
CA LEU A 348 -6.00 -10.81 -1.47
C LEU A 348 -5.41 -10.89 -2.88
N LYS A 349 -5.83 -11.88 -3.67
CA LYS A 349 -5.44 -11.99 -5.09
C LYS A 349 -6.55 -12.57 -5.95
N THR A 350 -6.58 -12.22 -7.23
CA THR A 350 -7.31 -13.01 -8.23
C THR A 350 -6.36 -14.07 -8.78
N GLY A 351 -6.75 -15.35 -8.70
CA GLY A 351 -5.95 -16.47 -9.19
C GLY A 351 -6.10 -16.73 -10.71
N PRO A 352 -5.30 -17.67 -11.26
CA PRO A 352 -5.34 -18.02 -12.68
C PRO A 352 -6.69 -18.55 -13.19
N GLU A 353 -7.43 -19.22 -12.33
CA GLU A 353 -8.78 -19.74 -12.60
C GLU A 353 -9.88 -18.70 -12.34
N GLY A 354 -9.53 -17.54 -11.79
CA GLY A 354 -10.44 -16.44 -11.52
C GLY A 354 -11.05 -16.46 -10.12
N ALA A 355 -10.66 -17.35 -9.21
CA ALA A 355 -11.09 -17.31 -7.81
C ALA A 355 -10.45 -16.13 -7.05
N LEU A 356 -11.07 -15.71 -5.93
CA LEU A 356 -10.46 -14.77 -4.99
C LEU A 356 -9.70 -15.54 -3.93
N TYR A 357 -8.39 -15.39 -3.90
CA TYR A 357 -7.50 -15.97 -2.91
C TYR A 357 -7.34 -15.04 -1.71
N ILE A 358 -7.31 -15.63 -0.52
CA ILE A 358 -7.13 -14.97 0.77
C ILE A 358 -5.87 -15.53 1.41
N VAL A 359 -4.88 -14.66 1.63
CA VAL A 359 -3.67 -14.99 2.37
C VAL A 359 -3.89 -14.65 3.83
N ASP A 360 -3.98 -15.67 4.65
CA ASP A 360 -4.21 -15.60 6.08
C ASP A 360 -2.92 -15.98 6.83
N MET A 361 -2.36 -15.02 7.57
CA MET A 361 -1.13 -15.26 8.34
C MET A 361 -1.37 -16.24 9.49
N TYR A 362 -2.64 -16.47 9.87
CA TYR A 362 -3.13 -17.33 10.94
C TYR A 362 -2.33 -17.27 12.25
N ARG A 363 -2.58 -16.25 13.08
CA ARG A 363 -1.76 -16.03 14.29
C ARG A 363 -2.43 -15.14 15.32
N GLY A 364 -1.90 -15.22 16.55
CA GLY A 364 -2.40 -14.42 17.66
C GLY A 364 -2.03 -12.94 17.56
N ILE A 365 -0.74 -12.59 17.48
CA ILE A 365 -0.30 -11.18 17.37
C ILE A 365 -0.22 -10.80 15.89
N ILE A 366 -0.81 -9.67 15.46
CA ILE A 366 -0.67 -9.18 14.08
C ILE A 366 0.07 -7.83 13.99
N GLN A 367 0.08 -7.06 15.08
CA GLN A 367 0.67 -5.74 15.18
C GLN A 367 2.19 -5.82 15.37
N GLU A 368 2.91 -4.82 14.90
CA GLU A 368 4.38 -4.76 15.06
C GLU A 368 4.80 -4.43 16.51
N GLY A 369 6.03 -4.83 16.86
CA GLY A 369 6.58 -4.81 18.22
C GLY A 369 6.62 -3.43 18.89
N ASN A 370 6.53 -2.33 18.13
CA ASN A 370 6.42 -1.00 18.71
C ASN A 370 5.12 -0.80 19.49
N TRP A 371 4.06 -1.52 19.13
CA TRP A 371 2.74 -1.45 19.77
C TRP A 371 2.61 -2.38 20.98
N THR A 372 3.46 -3.42 21.07
CA THR A 372 3.39 -4.51 22.07
C THR A 372 4.37 -4.34 23.23
N LYS A 373 5.03 -3.18 23.35
CA LYS A 373 5.98 -2.88 24.43
C LYS A 373 5.33 -3.04 25.81
N LYS A 374 6.10 -3.53 26.79
CA LYS A 374 5.67 -3.64 28.19
C LYS A 374 5.05 -2.33 28.70
N GLY A 375 3.88 -2.46 29.31
CA GLY A 375 3.08 -1.33 29.81
C GLY A 375 2.10 -0.72 28.80
N SER A 376 2.16 -1.11 27.51
CA SER A 376 1.15 -0.68 26.54
C SER A 376 -0.22 -1.32 26.82
N TYR A 377 -1.28 -0.71 26.28
CA TYR A 377 -2.62 -1.32 26.30
C TYR A 377 -2.60 -2.70 25.65
N LEU A 378 -2.03 -2.78 24.44
CA LEU A 378 -2.04 -4.00 23.64
C LEU A 378 -1.24 -5.13 24.30
N ARG A 379 -0.13 -4.82 24.97
CA ARG A 379 0.65 -5.83 25.71
C ARG A 379 -0.18 -6.51 26.80
N LYS A 380 -1.02 -5.76 27.52
CA LYS A 380 -1.91 -6.34 28.54
C LYS A 380 -2.89 -7.33 27.92
N VAL A 381 -3.47 -6.98 26.77
CA VAL A 381 -4.38 -7.87 26.03
C VAL A 381 -3.64 -9.12 25.54
N ILE A 382 -2.47 -8.95 24.92
CA ILE A 382 -1.63 -10.06 24.45
C ILE A 382 -1.33 -11.04 25.58
N ASP A 383 -0.91 -10.54 26.75
CA ASP A 383 -0.56 -11.37 27.89
C ASP A 383 -1.83 -12.04 28.48
N GLN A 384 -2.93 -11.29 28.68
CA GLN A 384 -4.18 -11.83 29.25
C GLN A 384 -4.80 -12.95 28.43
N TYR A 385 -4.79 -12.79 27.10
CA TYR A 385 -5.33 -13.77 26.16
C TYR A 385 -4.28 -14.79 25.71
N GLY A 386 -2.99 -14.67 26.09
CA GLY A 386 -1.95 -15.59 25.64
C GLY A 386 -1.72 -15.60 24.11
N MET A 387 -1.93 -14.47 23.43
CA MET A 387 -1.88 -14.36 21.97
C MET A 387 -0.50 -14.67 21.38
N ALA A 388 0.56 -14.51 22.16
CA ALA A 388 1.93 -14.83 21.73
C ALA A 388 2.18 -16.33 21.50
N LYS A 389 1.25 -17.21 21.92
CA LYS A 389 1.41 -18.67 21.81
C LYS A 389 1.00 -19.22 20.45
N THR A 390 0.19 -18.49 19.68
CA THR A 390 -0.25 -18.91 18.34
C THR A 390 0.65 -18.27 17.29
N ILE A 391 1.67 -19.00 16.87
CA ILE A 391 2.72 -18.61 15.92
C ILE A 391 3.05 -19.79 14.99
N GLN A 392 3.70 -19.53 13.85
CA GLN A 392 4.14 -20.55 12.89
C GLN A 392 3.01 -21.39 12.28
N HIS A 393 1.81 -20.81 12.16
CA HIS A 393 0.72 -21.35 11.35
C HIS A 393 0.52 -20.48 10.11
N GLY A 394 -0.35 -20.86 9.18
CA GLY A 394 -0.63 -20.01 8.03
C GLY A 394 -1.43 -20.70 6.95
N ARG A 395 -2.35 -19.97 6.34
CA ARG A 395 -3.33 -20.56 5.42
C ARG A 395 -3.54 -19.69 4.19
N ILE A 396 -3.77 -20.36 3.08
CA ILE A 396 -4.29 -19.74 1.87
C ILE A 396 -5.63 -20.39 1.58
N TYR A 397 -6.65 -19.57 1.44
CA TYR A 397 -7.97 -20.01 0.99
C TYR A 397 -8.27 -19.46 -0.40
N ARG A 398 -9.21 -20.07 -1.09
CA ARG A 398 -9.89 -19.44 -2.23
C ARG A 398 -11.39 -19.44 -2.04
N LEU A 399 -12.03 -18.32 -2.39
CA LEU A 399 -13.46 -18.16 -2.45
C LEU A 399 -13.96 -18.57 -3.84
N VAL A 400 -14.91 -19.48 -3.87
CA VAL A 400 -15.52 -20.03 -5.09
C VAL A 400 -17.04 -20.14 -4.92
N PRO A 401 -17.82 -20.19 -6.02
CA PRO A 401 -19.23 -20.52 -5.94
C PRO A 401 -19.46 -21.85 -5.19
N GLU A 402 -20.57 -21.97 -4.46
CA GLU A 402 -20.88 -23.14 -3.60
C GLU A 402 -20.74 -24.48 -4.34
N ASN A 403 -21.22 -24.52 -5.58
CA ASN A 403 -21.23 -25.73 -6.42
C ASN A 403 -19.96 -25.86 -7.30
N TYR A 404 -18.96 -25.00 -7.11
CA TYR A 404 -17.73 -25.06 -7.88
C TYR A 404 -16.92 -26.32 -7.52
N SER A 405 -16.60 -27.08 -8.56
CA SER A 405 -15.85 -28.35 -8.53
C SER A 405 -15.00 -28.56 -9.78
N ALA A 406 -14.95 -27.57 -10.68
CA ALA A 406 -14.20 -27.68 -11.92
C ALA A 406 -12.70 -27.74 -11.64
N LYS A 407 -12.01 -28.62 -12.37
CA LYS A 407 -10.55 -28.66 -12.34
C LYS A 407 -9.99 -27.52 -13.19
N SER A 408 -9.05 -26.77 -12.60
CA SER A 408 -8.34 -25.72 -13.32
C SER A 408 -7.33 -26.33 -14.29
N THR A 409 -7.22 -25.72 -15.48
CA THR A 409 -6.17 -26.06 -16.44
C THR A 409 -5.00 -25.11 -16.25
N ARG A 410 -3.78 -25.67 -16.19
CA ARG A 410 -2.57 -24.86 -16.06
C ARG A 410 -2.40 -23.95 -17.30
N PRO A 411 -2.12 -22.65 -17.13
CA PRO A 411 -2.02 -21.73 -18.27
C PRO A 411 -0.84 -22.02 -19.22
N GLU A 412 0.26 -22.54 -18.67
CA GLU A 412 1.49 -22.92 -19.39
C GLU A 412 1.99 -21.87 -20.40
N MET A 413 1.91 -20.58 -20.05
CA MET A 413 2.24 -19.52 -21.00
C MET A 413 3.73 -19.47 -21.32
N LEU A 414 4.62 -19.97 -20.45
CA LEU A 414 6.07 -19.93 -20.70
C LEU A 414 6.48 -20.80 -21.89
N SER A 415 5.77 -21.89 -22.17
CA SER A 415 6.05 -22.79 -23.30
C SER A 415 5.41 -22.36 -24.63
N LYS A 416 4.33 -21.56 -24.58
CA LYS A 416 3.65 -21.03 -25.77
C LYS A 416 4.50 -20.01 -26.52
N SER A 417 4.42 -19.97 -27.85
CA SER A 417 5.02 -18.90 -28.65
C SER A 417 4.34 -17.54 -28.40
N SER A 418 5.00 -16.43 -28.76
CA SER A 418 4.41 -15.09 -28.63
C SER A 418 3.09 -14.98 -29.41
N ALA A 419 2.99 -15.62 -30.58
CA ALA A 419 1.76 -15.60 -31.39
C ALA A 419 0.59 -16.31 -30.72
N GLU A 420 0.85 -17.43 -30.02
CA GLU A 420 -0.17 -18.19 -29.28
C GLU A 420 -0.66 -17.47 -28.01
N ILE A 421 0.10 -16.50 -27.50
CA ILE A 421 -0.26 -15.71 -26.32
C ILE A 421 -1.15 -14.51 -26.69
N ILE A 422 -1.10 -14.00 -27.92
CA ILE A 422 -1.89 -12.82 -28.34
C ILE A 422 -3.39 -12.98 -28.01
N PRO A 423 -4.07 -14.11 -28.30
CA PRO A 423 -5.49 -14.26 -27.98
C PRO A 423 -5.81 -14.16 -26.48
N LEU A 424 -4.84 -14.44 -25.60
CA LEU A 424 -5.02 -14.35 -24.15
C LEU A 424 -5.15 -12.90 -23.66
N LEU A 425 -4.78 -11.91 -24.47
CA LEU A 425 -5.02 -10.49 -24.18
C LEU A 425 -6.52 -10.13 -24.16
N GLY A 426 -7.38 -10.95 -24.77
CA GLY A 426 -8.84 -10.80 -24.73
C GLY A 426 -9.55 -11.64 -23.66
N HIS A 427 -8.81 -12.39 -22.83
CA HIS A 427 -9.38 -13.31 -21.85
C HIS A 427 -10.24 -12.59 -20.78
N LYS A 428 -11.30 -13.22 -20.24
CA LYS A 428 -12.18 -12.55 -19.25
C LYS A 428 -11.52 -12.37 -17.88
N ASN A 429 -10.73 -13.35 -17.43
CA ASN A 429 -9.91 -13.20 -16.23
C ASN A 429 -8.76 -12.19 -16.43
N GLY A 430 -8.75 -11.12 -15.63
CA GLY A 430 -7.74 -10.07 -15.67
C GLY A 430 -6.33 -10.53 -15.29
N TRP A 431 -6.19 -11.61 -14.51
CA TRP A 431 -4.88 -12.23 -14.26
C TRP A 431 -4.27 -12.76 -15.57
N VAL A 432 -5.05 -13.49 -16.37
CA VAL A 432 -4.60 -14.09 -17.64
C VAL A 432 -4.14 -13.01 -18.60
N ARG A 433 -4.95 -11.95 -18.80
CA ARG A 433 -4.59 -10.82 -19.67
C ARG A 433 -3.31 -10.10 -19.22
N SER A 434 -3.23 -9.80 -17.91
CA SER A 434 -2.09 -9.05 -17.35
C SER A 434 -0.79 -9.86 -17.47
N THR A 435 -0.87 -11.17 -17.23
CA THR A 435 0.26 -12.10 -17.39
C THR A 435 0.65 -12.25 -18.85
N ALA A 436 -0.31 -12.41 -19.77
CA ALA A 436 -0.06 -12.48 -21.20
C ALA A 436 0.66 -11.23 -21.72
N ARG A 437 0.17 -10.02 -21.40
CA ARG A 437 0.84 -8.75 -21.74
C ARG A 437 2.28 -8.73 -21.23
N LYS A 438 2.47 -9.05 -19.94
CA LYS A 438 3.79 -9.06 -19.32
C LYS A 438 4.74 -10.04 -20.04
N GLN A 439 4.29 -11.26 -20.36
CA GLN A 439 5.10 -12.24 -21.11
C GLN A 439 5.51 -11.71 -22.49
N LEU A 440 4.58 -11.12 -23.25
CA LEU A 440 4.88 -10.57 -24.58
C LEU A 440 5.92 -9.44 -24.51
N ILE A 441 5.80 -8.55 -23.52
CA ILE A 441 6.75 -7.44 -23.31
C ILE A 441 8.13 -7.96 -22.89
N LEU A 442 8.19 -8.89 -21.94
CA LEU A 442 9.46 -9.45 -21.45
C LEU A 442 10.23 -10.22 -22.52
N ARG A 443 9.51 -10.96 -23.39
CA ARG A 443 10.10 -11.64 -24.56
C ARG A 443 10.64 -10.67 -25.60
N ASN A 444 10.08 -9.46 -25.66
CA ASN A 444 10.46 -8.40 -26.57
C ASN A 444 10.47 -8.83 -28.05
N ASP A 445 9.60 -9.77 -28.42
CA ASP A 445 9.49 -10.30 -29.77
C ASP A 445 8.80 -9.29 -30.69
N LYS A 446 9.58 -8.56 -31.50
CA LYS A 446 9.04 -7.54 -32.40
C LYS A 446 8.35 -8.14 -33.64
N SER A 447 8.52 -9.43 -33.93
CA SER A 447 7.94 -10.06 -35.12
C SER A 447 6.41 -10.11 -35.08
N ILE A 448 5.82 -10.04 -33.88
CA ILE A 448 4.37 -10.07 -33.69
C ILE A 448 3.69 -8.70 -33.78
N VAL A 449 4.42 -7.60 -33.97
CA VAL A 449 3.84 -6.24 -33.99
C VAL A 449 2.74 -6.10 -35.04
N ALA A 450 2.94 -6.64 -36.25
CA ALA A 450 1.92 -6.61 -37.30
C ALA A 450 0.64 -7.37 -36.88
N LYS A 451 0.80 -8.53 -36.22
CA LYS A 451 -0.32 -9.33 -35.70
C LYS A 451 -1.07 -8.60 -34.58
N LEU A 452 -0.35 -7.92 -33.68
CA LEU A 452 -0.94 -7.10 -32.61
C LEU A 452 -1.74 -5.92 -33.17
N LYS A 453 -1.20 -5.19 -34.16
CA LYS A 453 -1.93 -4.10 -34.83
C LYS A 453 -3.18 -4.59 -35.55
N ALA A 454 -3.10 -5.74 -36.23
CA ALA A 454 -4.25 -6.37 -36.88
C ALA A 454 -5.32 -6.82 -35.85
N ALA A 455 -4.91 -7.44 -34.75
CA ALA A 455 -5.82 -7.82 -33.66
C ALA A 455 -6.50 -6.60 -33.05
N LEU A 456 -5.77 -5.49 -32.84
CA LEU A 456 -6.33 -4.25 -32.29
C LEU A 456 -7.39 -3.65 -33.21
N GLN A 457 -7.16 -3.69 -34.53
CA GLN A 457 -8.11 -3.23 -35.53
C GLN A 457 -9.36 -4.12 -35.60
N ALA A 458 -9.21 -5.43 -35.49
CA ALA A 458 -10.31 -6.39 -35.59
C ALA A 458 -11.18 -6.46 -34.34
N SER A 459 -10.59 -6.28 -33.16
CA SER A 459 -11.27 -6.45 -31.87
C SER A 459 -12.47 -5.52 -31.73
N GLN A 460 -13.56 -6.03 -31.15
CA GLN A 460 -14.73 -5.26 -30.73
C GLN A 460 -14.81 -5.13 -29.20
N ASN A 461 -13.87 -5.75 -28.46
CA ASN A 461 -13.85 -5.73 -27.01
C ASN A 461 -12.94 -4.60 -26.50
N THR A 462 -13.52 -3.62 -25.80
CA THR A 462 -12.79 -2.48 -25.24
C THR A 462 -11.60 -2.89 -24.38
N GLN A 463 -11.76 -3.89 -23.52
CA GLN A 463 -10.69 -4.35 -22.63
C GLN A 463 -9.53 -4.98 -23.42
N GLU A 464 -9.85 -5.83 -24.40
CA GLU A 464 -8.83 -6.42 -25.28
C GLU A 464 -8.06 -5.34 -26.05
N LYS A 465 -8.75 -4.32 -26.58
CA LYS A 465 -8.11 -3.17 -27.24
C LYS A 465 -7.13 -2.46 -26.32
N ILE A 466 -7.50 -2.25 -25.05
CA ILE A 466 -6.61 -1.64 -24.05
C ILE A 466 -5.37 -2.51 -23.84
N GLU A 467 -5.51 -3.81 -23.63
CA GLU A 467 -4.36 -4.71 -23.45
C GLU A 467 -3.46 -4.76 -24.68
N LEU A 468 -4.03 -4.78 -25.89
CA LEU A 468 -3.28 -4.74 -27.15
C LEU A 468 -2.51 -3.43 -27.33
N LEU A 469 -3.13 -2.28 -27.02
CA LEU A 469 -2.48 -0.98 -27.05
C LEU A 469 -1.29 -0.93 -26.09
N TRP A 470 -1.47 -1.35 -24.84
CA TRP A 470 -0.38 -1.34 -23.86
C TRP A 470 0.67 -2.42 -24.15
N THR A 471 0.32 -3.51 -24.82
CA THR A 471 1.32 -4.47 -25.34
C THR A 471 2.18 -3.83 -26.42
N LEU A 472 1.58 -3.12 -27.38
CA LEU A 472 2.29 -2.37 -28.41
C LEU A 472 3.16 -1.26 -27.80
N GLU A 473 2.68 -0.57 -26.76
CA GLU A 473 3.44 0.43 -26.01
C GLU A 473 4.67 -0.19 -25.34
N GLY A 474 4.50 -1.31 -24.64
CA GLY A 474 5.60 -2.02 -23.98
C GLY A 474 6.63 -2.60 -24.95
N LEU A 475 6.19 -2.96 -26.15
CA LEU A 475 7.05 -3.34 -27.27
C LEU A 475 7.60 -2.13 -28.05
N GLN A 476 7.40 -0.89 -27.59
CA GLN A 476 7.91 0.32 -28.26
C GLN A 476 7.48 0.40 -29.74
N ALA A 477 6.30 -0.11 -30.07
CA ALA A 477 5.79 -0.27 -31.43
C ALA A 477 4.74 0.79 -31.83
N LEU A 478 4.57 1.81 -30.99
CA LEU A 478 3.70 2.94 -31.21
C LEU A 478 4.48 4.12 -31.78
N ASP A 479 3.84 4.85 -32.70
CA ASP A 479 4.34 6.10 -33.27
C ASP A 479 3.22 7.17 -33.21
N PRO A 480 3.56 8.48 -33.35
CA PRO A 480 2.56 9.55 -33.25
C PRO A 480 1.41 9.42 -34.24
N ALA A 481 1.67 8.99 -35.48
CA ALA A 481 0.65 8.91 -36.52
C ALA A 481 -0.34 7.79 -36.21
N TYR A 482 0.17 6.63 -35.79
CA TYR A 482 -0.66 5.50 -35.39
C TYR A 482 -1.49 5.84 -34.15
N VAL A 483 -0.88 6.39 -33.08
CA VAL A 483 -1.63 6.74 -31.87
C VAL A 483 -2.67 7.82 -32.15
N ASN A 484 -2.37 8.82 -32.99
CA ASN A 484 -3.33 9.83 -33.41
C ASN A 484 -4.58 9.21 -34.10
N SER A 485 -4.42 8.11 -34.84
CA SER A 485 -5.56 7.39 -35.40
C SER A 485 -6.44 6.74 -34.32
N LEU A 486 -5.83 6.26 -33.23
CA LEU A 486 -6.53 5.62 -32.11
C LEU A 486 -7.28 6.65 -31.24
N LEU A 487 -6.80 7.89 -31.16
CA LEU A 487 -7.48 8.98 -30.44
C LEU A 487 -8.87 9.28 -31.01
N LYS A 488 -9.11 8.94 -32.29
CA LYS A 488 -10.38 9.15 -32.99
C LYS A 488 -11.41 8.04 -32.78
N SER A 489 -11.09 7.05 -31.94
CA SER A 489 -12.01 5.97 -31.59
C SER A 489 -13.31 6.51 -30.97
N SER A 490 -14.45 5.97 -31.39
CA SER A 490 -15.76 6.24 -30.76
C SER A 490 -15.90 5.59 -29.38
N ASP A 491 -15.10 4.57 -29.09
CA ASP A 491 -14.95 4.01 -27.74
C ASP A 491 -14.13 4.98 -26.87
N GLY A 492 -14.84 5.76 -26.04
CA GLY A 492 -14.24 6.80 -25.20
C GLY A 492 -13.27 6.27 -24.13
N ARG A 493 -13.48 5.05 -23.61
CA ARG A 493 -12.58 4.42 -22.64
C ARG A 493 -11.27 4.03 -23.33
N PHE A 494 -11.34 3.41 -24.51
CA PHE A 494 -10.15 3.11 -25.30
C PHE A 494 -9.40 4.37 -25.75
N ALA A 495 -10.12 5.39 -26.24
CA ALA A 495 -9.53 6.68 -26.63
C ALA A 495 -8.80 7.37 -25.46
N ALA A 496 -9.32 7.27 -24.23
CA ALA A 496 -8.63 7.75 -23.03
C ALA A 496 -7.30 7.00 -22.80
N HIS A 497 -7.25 5.68 -22.98
CA HIS A 497 -5.96 4.96 -22.92
C HIS A 497 -5.00 5.35 -24.05
N ALA A 498 -5.50 5.60 -25.26
CA ALA A 498 -4.68 6.12 -26.35
C ALA A 498 -4.11 7.52 -26.04
N LEU A 499 -4.87 8.40 -25.36
CA LEU A 499 -4.36 9.68 -24.86
C LEU A 499 -3.20 9.48 -23.89
N ARG A 500 -3.33 8.55 -22.94
CA ARG A 500 -2.26 8.21 -21.99
C ARG A 500 -1.01 7.70 -22.70
N ALA A 501 -1.17 6.82 -23.70
CA ALA A 501 -0.07 6.33 -24.51
C ALA A 501 0.59 7.45 -25.35
N SER A 502 -0.14 8.56 -25.59
CA SER A 502 0.38 9.73 -26.31
C SER A 502 1.18 10.72 -25.45
N ASP A 503 1.15 10.58 -24.12
CA ASP A 503 1.80 11.50 -23.17
C ASP A 503 3.27 11.83 -23.48
N PRO A 504 4.14 10.87 -23.88
CA PRO A 504 5.52 11.19 -24.25
C PRO A 504 5.62 12.20 -25.40
N TRP A 505 4.74 12.11 -26.40
CA TRP A 505 4.71 13.02 -27.53
C TRP A 505 3.98 14.33 -27.23
N LEU A 506 3.01 14.32 -26.31
CA LEU A 506 2.45 15.56 -25.75
C LEU A 506 3.53 16.37 -25.03
N GLN A 507 4.32 15.71 -24.18
CA GLN A 507 5.44 16.33 -23.47
C GLN A 507 6.48 16.90 -24.45
N ALA A 508 6.78 16.15 -25.52
CA ALA A 508 7.72 16.54 -26.57
C ALA A 508 7.15 17.55 -27.60
N ALA A 509 5.93 18.07 -27.40
CA ALA A 509 5.26 19.00 -28.30
C ALA A 509 5.13 18.51 -29.76
N ASN A 510 4.89 17.22 -29.97
CA ASN A 510 4.70 16.69 -31.32
C ASN A 510 3.51 17.39 -32.02
N PRO A 511 3.68 17.97 -33.23
CA PRO A 511 2.65 18.79 -33.86
C PRO A 511 1.32 18.06 -34.09
N GLN A 512 1.36 16.78 -34.47
CA GLN A 512 0.16 16.00 -34.73
C GLN A 512 -0.63 15.74 -33.45
N ILE A 513 0.07 15.38 -32.37
CA ILE A 513 -0.55 15.15 -31.06
C ILE A 513 -1.09 16.47 -30.49
N ILE A 514 -0.33 17.57 -30.59
CA ILE A 514 -0.80 18.89 -30.15
C ILE A 514 -2.08 19.30 -30.89
N ALA A 515 -2.15 19.09 -32.21
CA ALA A 515 -3.36 19.35 -32.99
C ALA A 515 -4.54 18.47 -32.53
N ALA A 516 -4.30 17.19 -32.26
CA ALA A 516 -5.33 16.28 -31.75
C ALA A 516 -5.88 16.72 -30.38
N TYR A 517 -5.02 17.14 -29.45
CA TYR A 517 -5.47 17.67 -28.16
C TYR A 517 -6.29 18.95 -28.33
N LYS A 518 -5.91 19.86 -29.24
CA LYS A 518 -6.70 21.07 -29.52
C LYS A 518 -8.09 20.74 -30.06
N ASP A 519 -8.17 19.81 -31.00
CA ASP A 519 -9.45 19.32 -31.55
C ASP A 519 -10.33 18.71 -30.44
N ILE A 520 -9.75 17.83 -29.60
CA ILE A 520 -10.45 17.23 -28.47
C ILE A 520 -11.01 18.28 -27.50
N LEU A 521 -10.21 19.28 -27.11
CA LEU A 521 -10.64 20.34 -26.19
C LEU A 521 -11.78 21.20 -26.76
N GLN A 522 -11.90 21.30 -28.09
CA GLN A 522 -12.89 22.13 -28.77
C GLN A 522 -14.17 21.36 -29.12
N ASN A 523 -14.03 20.08 -29.52
CA ASN A 523 -15.07 19.36 -30.23
C ASN A 523 -15.55 18.09 -29.52
N SER A 524 -14.76 17.49 -28.63
CA SER A 524 -15.14 16.24 -27.97
C SER A 524 -16.26 16.43 -26.96
N GLN A 525 -17.22 15.50 -26.95
CA GLN A 525 -18.30 15.41 -25.96
C GLN A 525 -18.14 14.20 -25.02
N SER A 526 -17.06 13.42 -25.18
CA SER A 526 -16.83 12.21 -24.40
C SER A 526 -16.16 12.55 -23.06
N SER A 527 -16.87 12.39 -21.95
CA SER A 527 -16.32 12.67 -20.61
C SER A 527 -15.01 11.92 -20.31
N PRO A 528 -14.84 10.61 -20.60
CA PRO A 528 -13.56 9.92 -20.38
C PRO A 528 -12.40 10.55 -21.15
N VAL A 529 -12.65 11.00 -22.39
CA VAL A 529 -11.65 11.63 -23.24
C VAL A 529 -11.29 13.02 -22.72
N LEU A 530 -12.29 13.83 -22.36
CA LEU A 530 -12.07 15.16 -21.79
C LEU A 530 -11.36 15.11 -20.43
N ASN A 531 -11.77 14.18 -19.55
CA ASN A 531 -11.13 13.96 -18.26
C ASN A 531 -9.65 13.57 -18.45
N GLN A 532 -9.36 12.61 -19.33
CA GLN A 532 -7.98 12.22 -19.58
C GLN A 532 -7.17 13.30 -20.28
N ALA A 533 -7.75 14.06 -21.22
CA ALA A 533 -7.08 15.19 -21.84
C ALA A 533 -6.70 16.24 -20.80
N PHE A 534 -7.62 16.56 -19.88
CA PHE A 534 -7.34 17.46 -18.74
C PHE A 534 -6.17 16.97 -17.90
N LEU A 535 -6.15 15.69 -17.51
CA LEU A 535 -5.09 15.11 -16.68
C LEU A 535 -3.73 15.12 -17.40
N SER A 536 -3.73 14.77 -18.68
CA SER A 536 -2.52 14.71 -19.52
C SER A 536 -1.94 16.12 -19.74
N ILE A 537 -2.76 17.10 -20.08
CA ILE A 537 -2.31 18.49 -20.26
C ILE A 537 -1.82 19.07 -18.94
N LYS A 538 -2.57 18.86 -17.84
CA LYS A 538 -2.16 19.29 -16.49
C LYS A 538 -0.76 18.78 -16.16
N LYS A 539 -0.43 17.55 -16.53
CA LYS A 539 0.85 16.92 -16.20
C LYS A 539 1.98 17.24 -17.18
N TYR A 540 1.71 17.18 -18.49
CA TYR A 540 2.72 17.16 -19.55
C TYR A 540 2.57 18.26 -20.60
N GLY A 541 1.37 18.85 -20.75
CA GLY A 541 1.03 19.75 -21.86
C GLY A 541 0.96 21.25 -21.53
N GLN A 542 1.09 21.67 -20.26
CA GLN A 542 0.83 23.07 -19.86
C GLN A 542 1.65 24.10 -20.63
N HIS A 543 2.91 23.80 -20.96
CA HIS A 543 3.77 24.73 -21.68
C HIS A 543 3.33 24.99 -23.12
N HIS A 544 2.65 24.03 -23.73
CA HIS A 544 2.34 24.03 -25.17
C HIS A 544 0.86 24.34 -25.44
N LEU A 545 -0.02 24.11 -24.47
CA LEU A 545 -1.48 24.21 -24.59
C LEU A 545 -2.10 25.17 -23.56
N SER A 546 -1.33 26.06 -22.91
CA SER A 546 -1.82 26.89 -21.80
C SER A 546 -3.07 27.71 -22.14
N ALA A 547 -3.12 28.33 -23.34
CA ALA A 547 -4.24 29.16 -23.75
C ALA A 547 -5.50 28.32 -24.00
N ASP A 548 -5.38 27.25 -24.79
CA ASP A 548 -6.45 26.30 -25.06
C ASP A 548 -6.99 25.67 -23.77
N PHE A 549 -6.08 25.25 -22.89
CA PHE A 549 -6.42 24.63 -21.61
C PHE A 549 -7.14 25.60 -20.67
N THR A 550 -6.70 26.86 -20.62
CA THR A 550 -7.39 27.89 -19.82
C THR A 550 -8.81 28.12 -20.33
N LYS A 551 -8.98 28.30 -21.65
CA LYS A 551 -10.30 28.45 -22.28
C LYS A 551 -11.20 27.24 -21.99
N PHE A 552 -10.65 26.03 -22.12
CA PHE A 552 -11.35 24.79 -21.80
C PHE A 552 -11.80 24.74 -20.34
N THR A 553 -10.92 24.98 -19.37
CA THR A 553 -11.28 24.92 -17.95
C THR A 553 -12.34 25.94 -17.56
N LEU A 554 -12.35 27.12 -18.19
CA LEU A 554 -13.42 28.11 -17.99
C LEU A 554 -14.75 27.65 -18.57
N ALA A 555 -14.73 27.04 -19.77
CA ALA A 555 -15.93 26.54 -20.43
C ALA A 555 -16.53 25.32 -19.70
N GLN A 556 -15.70 24.47 -19.09
CA GLN A 556 -16.12 23.23 -18.44
C GLN A 556 -16.32 23.35 -16.92
N LYS A 557 -16.33 24.57 -16.37
CA LYS A 557 -16.43 24.80 -14.92
C LYS A 557 -17.67 24.18 -14.27
N ASP A 558 -18.77 24.07 -15.03
CA ASP A 558 -20.06 23.55 -14.58
C ASP A 558 -20.36 22.15 -15.15
N HIS A 559 -19.43 21.55 -15.91
CA HIS A 559 -19.61 20.23 -16.49
C HIS A 559 -19.83 19.17 -15.39
N PRO A 560 -20.79 18.24 -15.53
CA PRO A 560 -21.18 17.31 -14.46
C PRO A 560 -19.98 16.53 -13.88
N GLU A 561 -19.07 16.07 -14.73
CA GLU A 561 -17.90 15.28 -14.31
C GLU A 561 -16.62 16.12 -14.12
N ILE A 562 -16.21 16.87 -15.16
CA ILE A 562 -14.93 17.60 -15.21
C ILE A 562 -14.80 18.69 -14.12
N LYS A 563 -15.91 19.29 -13.66
CA LYS A 563 -15.89 20.34 -12.63
C LYS A 563 -15.10 19.95 -11.37
N HIS A 564 -15.14 18.68 -11.00
CA HIS A 564 -14.46 18.19 -9.80
C HIS A 564 -12.93 18.18 -9.98
N HIS A 565 -12.45 17.82 -11.18
CA HIS A 565 -11.04 17.89 -11.55
C HIS A 565 -10.55 19.35 -11.59
N ILE A 566 -11.35 20.27 -12.13
CA ILE A 566 -11.02 21.71 -12.17
C ILE A 566 -10.93 22.27 -10.75
N ALA A 567 -11.93 22.00 -9.90
CA ALA A 567 -11.94 22.45 -8.51
C ALA A 567 -10.75 21.90 -7.71
N GLN A 568 -10.37 20.63 -7.94
CA GLN A 568 -9.16 20.06 -7.35
C GLN A 568 -7.90 20.80 -7.82
N TRP A 569 -7.79 21.06 -9.12
CA TRP A 569 -6.66 21.76 -9.70
C TRP A 569 -6.53 23.19 -9.17
N ASP A 570 -7.63 23.90 -8.97
CA ASP A 570 -7.63 25.23 -8.36
C ASP A 570 -7.10 25.20 -6.93
N ARG A 571 -7.52 24.23 -6.11
CA ARG A 571 -6.97 24.01 -4.77
C ARG A 571 -5.46 23.71 -4.79
N GLU A 572 -5.01 22.90 -5.75
CA GLU A 572 -3.60 22.58 -5.93
C GLU A 572 -2.78 23.81 -6.33
N LYS A 573 -3.25 24.61 -7.30
CA LYS A 573 -2.60 25.87 -7.71
C LYS A 573 -2.46 26.83 -6.53
N GLU A 574 -3.50 26.97 -5.73
CA GLU A 574 -3.50 27.80 -4.52
C GLU A 574 -2.49 27.28 -3.48
N HIS A 575 -2.43 25.97 -3.27
CA HIS A 575 -1.42 25.35 -2.42
C HIS A 575 0.01 25.61 -2.95
N TYR A 576 0.24 25.45 -4.25
CA TYR A 576 1.54 25.73 -4.88
C TYR A 576 1.92 27.21 -4.80
N ARG A 577 0.95 28.13 -4.94
CA ARG A 577 1.17 29.57 -4.75
C ARG A 577 1.67 29.85 -3.33
N LYS A 578 0.95 29.39 -2.31
CA LYS A 578 1.34 29.50 -0.90
C LYS A 578 2.71 28.87 -0.62
N HIS A 579 2.99 27.72 -1.22
CA HIS A 579 4.30 27.07 -1.09
C HIS A 579 5.42 27.89 -1.74
N ARG A 580 5.21 28.46 -2.93
CA ARG A 580 6.17 29.35 -3.59
C ARG A 580 6.43 30.60 -2.76
N GLU A 581 5.40 31.21 -2.19
CA GLU A 581 5.54 32.34 -1.27
C GLU A 581 6.38 31.97 -0.04
N LYS A 582 6.11 30.79 0.55
CA LYS A 582 6.94 30.24 1.65
C LYS A 582 8.40 30.08 1.22
N MET A 583 8.66 29.54 0.03
CA MET A 583 10.03 29.35 -0.47
C MET A 583 10.72 30.67 -0.81
N MET A 584 9.99 31.65 -1.36
CA MET A 584 10.50 33.00 -1.60
C MET A 584 10.87 33.69 -0.28
N ALA A 585 10.08 33.50 0.78
CA ALA A 585 10.41 34.00 2.13
C ALA A 585 11.65 33.36 2.76
N LEU A 586 12.19 32.28 2.16
CA LEU A 586 13.47 31.68 2.56
C LEU A 586 14.67 32.24 1.77
N LYS A 587 14.44 32.87 0.60
CA LYS A 587 15.52 33.45 -0.21
C LYS A 587 16.26 34.52 0.59
N GLY A 588 17.59 34.50 0.50
CA GLY A 588 18.46 35.45 1.20
C GLY A 588 18.86 35.02 2.62
N LYS A 589 18.45 33.82 3.06
CA LYS A 589 18.92 33.20 4.32
C LYS A 589 20.16 32.32 4.15
N GLY A 590 20.75 32.31 2.95
CA GLY A 590 21.97 31.59 2.60
C GLY A 590 21.70 30.21 1.97
N PRO A 591 22.49 29.80 0.96
CA PRO A 591 22.23 28.61 0.15
C PRO A 591 22.22 27.30 0.95
N VAL A 592 23.00 27.23 2.03
CA VAL A 592 23.02 26.08 2.94
C VAL A 592 21.67 25.93 3.65
N PHE A 593 21.16 27.00 4.25
CA PHE A 593 19.88 26.97 4.97
C PHE A 593 18.71 26.66 4.04
N GLU A 594 18.68 27.28 2.85
CA GLU A 594 17.67 27.00 1.83
C GLU A 594 17.66 25.51 1.43
N LYS A 595 18.84 24.93 1.21
CA LYS A 595 18.97 23.50 0.90
C LYS A 595 18.52 22.61 2.05
N MET A 596 18.86 22.96 3.29
CA MET A 596 18.40 22.24 4.49
C MET A 596 16.89 22.27 4.63
N MET A 597 16.25 23.42 4.39
CA MET A 597 14.78 23.54 4.43
C MET A 597 14.10 22.68 3.37
N LYS A 598 14.58 22.72 2.13
CA LYS A 598 14.02 21.92 1.02
C LYS A 598 14.17 20.41 1.27
N THR A 599 15.35 19.99 1.74
CA THR A 599 15.66 18.58 2.00
C THR A 599 14.92 18.08 3.25
N GLY A 600 14.87 18.91 4.30
CA GLY A 600 14.14 18.62 5.53
C GLY A 600 12.64 18.49 5.31
N GLU A 601 12.05 19.28 4.42
CA GLU A 601 10.65 19.12 4.02
C GLU A 601 10.40 17.75 3.37
N LYS A 602 11.29 17.32 2.47
CA LYS A 602 11.22 16.00 1.83
C LYS A 602 11.29 14.89 2.88
N HIS A 603 12.22 14.98 3.82
CA HIS A 603 12.35 14.02 4.93
C HIS A 603 11.09 13.98 5.80
N TYR A 604 10.56 15.16 6.16
CA TYR A 604 9.30 15.26 6.92
C TYR A 604 8.14 14.56 6.22
N LYS A 605 7.95 14.83 4.93
CA LYS A 605 6.91 14.22 4.08
C LYS A 605 7.11 12.72 3.84
N SER A 606 8.32 12.19 4.05
CA SER A 606 8.60 10.76 3.84
C SER A 606 8.38 9.88 5.08
N LEU A 607 8.32 10.49 6.27
CA LEU A 607 8.30 9.74 7.53
C LEU A 607 7.46 10.44 8.61
N CYS A 608 7.80 11.67 8.96
CA CYS A 608 7.25 12.34 10.15
C CYS A 608 5.78 12.76 9.99
N PHE A 609 5.37 13.13 8.78
CA PHE A 609 4.03 13.68 8.53
C PHE A 609 2.90 12.68 8.80
N ALA A 610 3.19 11.37 8.75
CA ALA A 610 2.21 10.32 8.98
C ALA A 610 1.52 10.49 10.34
N CYS A 611 2.30 10.81 11.38
CA CYS A 611 1.78 11.01 12.74
C CYS A 611 1.59 12.49 13.08
N HIS A 612 2.49 13.37 12.62
CA HIS A 612 2.47 14.80 12.98
C HIS A 612 1.63 15.67 12.03
N GLY A 613 0.99 15.08 11.02
CA GLY A 613 0.15 15.77 10.04
C GLY A 613 0.93 16.59 9.01
N ALA A 614 0.28 16.98 7.92
CA ALA A 614 0.91 17.76 6.85
C ALA A 614 1.39 19.16 7.32
N ASN A 615 0.68 19.75 8.29
CA ASN A 615 0.94 21.09 8.82
C ASN A 615 1.60 21.09 10.20
N GLY A 616 2.09 19.94 10.67
CA GLY A 616 2.73 19.83 11.98
C GLY A 616 1.76 20.02 13.15
N GLU A 617 0.45 19.86 12.95
CA GLU A 617 -0.59 20.03 13.97
C GLU A 617 -0.97 18.71 14.65
N GLY A 618 -0.38 17.59 14.20
CA GLY A 618 -0.83 16.24 14.53
C GLY A 618 -1.81 15.72 13.47
N THR A 619 -1.76 14.42 13.17
CA THR A 619 -2.77 13.78 12.31
C THR A 619 -4.02 13.50 13.15
N PRO A 620 -5.19 14.08 12.83
CA PRO A 620 -6.43 13.83 13.57
C PRO A 620 -6.79 12.35 13.56
N MET A 621 -7.23 11.85 14.72
CA MET A 621 -7.73 10.48 14.84
C MET A 621 -9.25 10.50 14.77
N ALA A 622 -9.82 9.72 13.85
CA ALA A 622 -11.25 9.71 13.59
C ALA A 622 -12.05 9.38 14.86
N GLY A 623 -13.11 10.14 15.15
CA GLY A 623 -13.94 9.94 16.34
C GLY A 623 -13.29 10.37 17.67
N THR A 624 -12.24 11.20 17.64
CA THR A 624 -11.60 11.72 18.87
C THR A 624 -11.29 13.21 18.76
N GLN A 625 -11.05 13.86 19.90
CA GLN A 625 -10.48 15.22 19.95
C GLN A 625 -8.94 15.23 20.00
N THR A 626 -8.29 14.07 19.80
CA THR A 626 -6.82 13.93 19.87
C THR A 626 -6.23 13.62 18.49
N THR A 627 -4.90 13.59 18.43
CA THR A 627 -4.11 13.32 17.23
C THR A 627 -3.18 12.13 17.45
N LEU A 628 -2.66 11.53 16.38
CA LEU A 628 -1.71 10.41 16.47
C LEU A 628 -0.40 10.81 17.17
N ALA A 629 0.01 12.07 17.03
CA ALA A 629 1.20 12.62 17.67
C ALA A 629 0.98 14.09 18.04
N PRO A 630 1.75 14.63 19.00
CA PRO A 630 1.63 16.03 19.41
C PRO A 630 1.95 17.00 18.26
N PRO A 631 1.40 18.22 18.31
CA PRO A 631 1.75 19.27 17.36
C PRO A 631 3.24 19.63 17.46
N LEU A 632 3.87 19.79 16.31
CA LEU A 632 5.21 20.35 16.14
C LEU A 632 5.15 21.86 15.90
N LYS A 633 4.03 22.35 15.35
CA LYS A 633 3.72 23.78 15.22
C LYS A 633 3.58 24.42 16.60
N GLY A 634 4.38 25.46 16.87
CA GLY A 634 4.39 26.17 18.15
C GLY A 634 4.92 25.37 19.34
N SER A 635 5.45 24.16 19.14
CA SER A 635 5.90 23.30 20.24
C SER A 635 7.11 23.88 20.96
N ALA A 636 7.05 23.99 22.29
CA ALA A 636 8.19 24.50 23.07
C ALA A 636 9.42 23.57 23.00
N ARG A 637 9.22 22.28 22.73
CA ARG A 637 10.31 21.31 22.54
C ARG A 637 10.98 21.47 21.18
N VAL A 638 10.19 21.82 20.16
CA VAL A 638 10.73 22.16 18.84
C VAL A 638 11.46 23.50 18.88
N LEU A 639 10.89 24.52 19.53
CA LEU A 639 11.46 25.88 19.58
C LEU A 639 12.59 26.05 20.60
N GLY A 640 12.59 25.24 21.66
CA GLY A 640 13.53 25.34 22.78
C GLY A 640 14.95 24.83 22.47
N LYS A 641 15.58 24.21 23.47
CA LYS A 641 16.97 23.74 23.39
C LYS A 641 17.14 22.70 22.28
N LYS A 642 18.16 22.87 21.43
CA LYS A 642 18.51 21.92 20.36
C LYS A 642 18.69 20.50 20.91
N ASP A 643 19.40 20.37 22.03
CA ASP A 643 19.71 19.08 22.65
C ASP A 643 18.45 18.26 22.96
N THR A 644 17.40 18.88 23.51
CA THR A 644 16.12 18.22 23.81
C THR A 644 15.50 17.63 22.55
N LEU A 645 15.38 18.41 21.47
CA LEU A 645 14.79 17.94 20.22
C LEU A 645 15.63 16.83 19.58
N ILE A 646 16.97 16.94 19.64
CA ILE A 646 17.88 15.93 19.09
C ILE A 646 17.80 14.63 19.89
N LYS A 647 17.72 14.70 21.23
CA LYS A 647 17.53 13.54 22.10
C LYS A 647 16.24 12.79 21.77
N ILE A 648 15.13 13.52 21.63
CA ILE A 648 13.83 12.98 21.22
C ILE A 648 13.95 12.32 19.85
N ALA A 649 14.54 13.00 18.86
CA ALA A 649 14.69 12.42 17.53
C ALA A 649 15.53 11.14 17.53
N LEU A 650 16.61 11.09 18.32
CA LEU A 650 17.50 9.94 18.36
C LEU A 650 16.94 8.74 19.13
N HIS A 651 16.07 8.92 20.12
CA HIS A 651 15.67 7.82 21.00
C HIS A 651 14.16 7.63 21.13
N GLY A 652 13.38 8.58 20.63
CA GLY A 652 11.94 8.62 20.82
C GLY A 652 11.50 9.42 22.05
N LEU A 653 10.18 9.52 22.22
CA LEU A 653 9.53 10.16 23.36
C LEU A 653 8.31 9.34 23.77
N ALA A 654 8.19 9.01 25.05
CA ALA A 654 7.10 8.26 25.63
C ALA A 654 6.44 9.01 26.78
N GLY A 655 5.19 8.65 27.08
CA GLY A 655 4.40 9.25 28.14
C GLY A 655 3.68 10.54 27.73
N PRO A 656 3.00 11.20 28.68
CA PRO A 656 2.22 12.40 28.41
C PRO A 656 3.09 13.56 27.90
N VAL A 657 2.56 14.31 26.94
CA VAL A 657 3.19 15.51 26.38
C VAL A 657 2.27 16.70 26.61
N ASP A 658 2.75 17.69 27.35
CA ASP A 658 1.99 18.89 27.73
C ASP A 658 0.61 18.55 28.33
N GLY A 659 0.58 17.55 29.23
CA GLY A 659 -0.63 17.10 29.92
C GLY A 659 -1.58 16.24 29.06
N LYS A 660 -1.22 15.94 27.81
CA LYS A 660 -2.02 15.10 26.90
C LYS A 660 -1.33 13.77 26.64
N THR A 661 -2.10 12.69 26.62
CA THR A 661 -1.63 11.36 26.22
C THR A 661 -1.92 11.13 24.74
N TYR A 662 -0.94 10.59 24.04
CA TYR A 662 -1.00 10.24 22.62
C TYR A 662 -0.91 8.71 22.47
N PRO A 663 -1.41 8.13 21.37
CA PRO A 663 -1.30 6.70 21.14
C PRO A 663 0.16 6.29 20.91
N GLY A 664 0.71 5.50 21.83
CA GLY A 664 2.07 4.97 21.72
C GLY A 664 3.18 5.98 22.01
N ALA A 665 4.42 5.56 21.79
CA ALA A 665 5.61 6.39 21.93
C ALA A 665 6.15 6.79 20.55
N MET A 666 6.73 7.99 20.44
CA MET A 666 7.47 8.39 19.25
C MET A 666 8.70 7.48 19.08
N GLU A 667 8.93 6.99 17.86
CA GLU A 667 10.06 6.13 17.53
C GLU A 667 11.41 6.85 17.49
N SER A 668 12.47 6.07 17.73
CA SER A 668 13.84 6.48 17.49
C SER A 668 14.11 6.61 16.00
N LEU A 669 14.69 7.74 15.61
CA LEU A 669 15.21 7.98 14.26
C LEU A 669 16.73 7.76 14.19
N ALA A 670 17.35 7.11 15.18
CA ALA A 670 18.81 6.93 15.24
C ALA A 670 19.39 6.12 14.08
N SER A 671 18.58 5.32 13.39
CA SER A 671 18.99 4.60 12.17
C SER A 671 19.33 5.54 11.01
N HIS A 672 18.80 6.77 11.00
CA HIS A 672 19.11 7.77 10.00
C HIS A 672 20.44 8.46 10.31
N ASN A 673 21.15 8.88 9.26
CA ASN A 673 22.42 9.59 9.39
C ASN A 673 22.24 11.01 9.93
N ASP A 674 23.35 11.64 10.33
CA ASP A 674 23.32 12.96 10.97
C ASP A 674 22.78 14.06 10.06
N LYS A 675 23.03 13.96 8.75
CA LYS A 675 22.54 14.91 7.74
C LYS A 675 21.02 14.87 7.59
N TYR A 676 20.43 13.68 7.57
CA TYR A 676 18.99 13.50 7.52
C TYR A 676 18.32 14.17 8.73
N LEU A 677 18.88 13.93 9.93
CA LEU A 677 18.35 14.49 11.18
C LEU A 677 18.53 16.01 11.25
N SER A 678 19.69 16.55 10.87
CA SER A 678 19.93 17.99 10.90
C SER A 678 18.99 18.75 9.95
N ASP A 679 18.75 18.22 8.75
CA ASP A 679 17.85 18.80 7.76
C ASP A 679 16.39 18.80 8.25
N VAL A 680 15.87 17.65 8.67
CA VAL A 680 14.46 17.54 9.09
C VAL A 680 14.20 18.36 10.35
N LEU A 681 15.08 18.32 11.35
CA LEU A 681 14.89 19.07 12.59
C LEU A 681 15.03 20.59 12.38
N THR A 682 15.90 21.02 11.45
CA THR A 682 15.96 22.43 11.04
C THR A 682 14.68 22.87 10.35
N TYR A 683 14.11 22.02 9.48
CA TYR A 683 12.82 22.28 8.84
C TYR A 683 11.69 22.43 9.86
N LEU A 684 11.62 21.56 10.88
CA LEU A 684 10.61 21.65 11.95
C LEU A 684 10.72 22.97 12.72
N ARG A 685 11.96 23.39 13.04
CA ARG A 685 12.26 24.63 13.78
C ARG A 685 11.94 25.91 13.02
N ASN A 686 11.70 25.82 11.71
CA ASN A 686 11.52 26.96 10.82
C ASN A 686 10.28 26.83 9.91
N SER A 687 9.31 26.01 10.30
CA SER A 687 8.05 25.80 9.57
C SER A 687 6.82 26.13 10.41
N TRP A 688 5.70 26.41 9.73
CA TRP A 688 4.38 26.65 10.35
C TRP A 688 4.35 27.80 11.38
N GLY A 689 5.21 28.81 11.18
CA GLY A 689 5.36 29.94 12.10
C GLY A 689 6.46 29.74 13.15
N ASN A 690 7.04 28.54 13.27
CA ASN A 690 8.21 28.31 14.11
C ASN A 690 9.41 29.14 13.60
N LYS A 691 10.16 29.72 14.54
CA LYS A 691 11.40 30.46 14.27
C LYS A 691 12.43 30.10 15.34
N ALA A 692 13.41 29.29 15.00
CA ALA A 692 14.49 28.94 15.92
C ALA A 692 15.79 28.57 15.16
N ALA A 693 16.94 28.70 15.83
CA ALA A 693 18.25 28.45 15.24
C ALA A 693 18.35 27.05 14.60
N PRO A 694 19.00 26.89 13.42
CA PRO A 694 19.14 25.61 12.73
C PRO A 694 19.95 24.61 13.55
N ILE A 695 19.66 23.32 13.38
CA ILE A 695 20.42 22.21 13.97
C ILE A 695 21.43 21.72 12.94
N THR A 696 22.70 21.65 13.33
CA THR A 696 23.79 21.24 12.44
C THR A 696 24.15 19.77 12.59
N ASP A 697 24.83 19.18 11.61
CA ASP A 697 25.36 17.81 11.69
C ASP A 697 26.26 17.62 12.92
N LYS A 698 27.03 18.67 13.28
CA LYS A 698 27.89 18.69 14.47
C LYS A 698 27.07 18.60 15.76
N ASP A 699 25.93 19.29 15.82
CA ASP A 699 25.01 19.20 16.95
C ASP A 699 24.50 17.76 17.11
N ILE A 700 24.04 17.14 16.01
CA ILE A 700 23.56 15.74 16.03
C ILE A 700 24.66 14.79 16.48
N LYS A 701 25.84 14.86 15.84
CA LYS A 701 26.97 13.98 16.12
C LYS A 701 27.41 14.05 17.59
N SER A 702 27.42 15.25 18.16
CA SER A 702 27.76 15.47 19.57
C SER A 702 26.76 14.79 20.51
N ILE A 703 25.45 15.04 20.32
CA ILE A 703 24.41 14.47 21.18
C ILE A 703 24.29 12.96 21.00
N ARG A 704 24.42 12.46 19.77
CA ARG A 704 24.46 11.02 19.46
C ARG A 704 25.61 10.33 20.18
N LYS A 705 26.81 10.91 20.17
CA LYS A 705 27.97 10.36 20.89
C LYS A 705 27.70 10.30 22.40
N LYS A 706 27.18 11.38 22.99
CA LYS A 706 26.88 11.47 24.43
C LYS A 706 25.82 10.48 24.91
N ASN A 707 24.89 10.07 24.04
CA ASN A 707 23.76 9.23 24.41
C ASN A 707 23.78 7.84 23.77
N ARG A 708 24.91 7.39 23.21
CA ARG A 708 25.02 6.15 22.40
C ARG A 708 24.53 4.90 23.13
N ALA A 709 24.66 4.87 24.46
CA ALA A 709 24.25 3.74 25.29
C ALA A 709 22.72 3.65 25.47
N ARG A 710 21.98 4.75 25.32
CA ARG A 710 20.53 4.75 25.53
C ARG A 710 19.82 4.02 24.40
N LYS A 711 18.86 3.17 24.76
CA LYS A 711 18.02 2.39 23.82
C LYS A 711 16.53 2.65 23.99
N THR A 712 16.13 3.34 25.05
CA THR A 712 14.73 3.61 25.40
C THR A 712 14.32 5.04 25.06
N PRO A 713 13.04 5.27 24.75
CA PRO A 713 12.48 6.62 24.61
C PRO A 713 12.71 7.48 25.84
N TRP A 714 12.80 8.78 25.65
CA TRP A 714 12.80 9.74 26.75
C TRP A 714 11.39 9.91 27.31
N THR A 715 11.27 10.32 28.57
CA THR A 715 10.07 10.98 29.09
C THR A 715 10.29 12.49 29.20
N LEU A 716 9.21 13.28 29.27
CA LEU A 716 9.37 14.72 29.49
C LEU A 716 10.01 15.04 30.85
N GLU A 717 9.78 14.21 31.86
CA GLU A 717 10.41 14.36 33.18
C GLU A 717 11.93 14.15 33.12
N GLU A 718 12.39 13.13 32.38
CA GLU A 718 13.83 12.91 32.19
C GLU A 718 14.49 14.05 31.43
N LEU A 719 13.80 14.61 30.43
CA LEU A 719 14.32 15.73 29.63
C LEU A 719 14.31 17.06 30.39
N ALA A 720 13.52 17.17 31.46
CA ALA A 720 13.47 18.34 32.32
C ALA A 720 14.60 18.36 33.37
N LYS A 721 15.17 17.19 33.70
CA LYS A 721 16.31 17.08 34.62
C LYS A 721 17.58 17.61 33.94
N LYS A 722 18.23 18.58 34.57
CA LYS A 722 19.38 19.33 34.02
C LYS A 722 20.62 18.47 33.84
#